data_AF-A0A370HHN3-F1
#
_entry.id   AF-A0A370HHN3-F1
#
_cell.length_a   1.000
_cell.length_b   1.000
_cell.length_c   1.000
_cell.angle_alpha   90.00
_cell.angle_beta   90.00
_cell.angle_gamma   90.00
#
_symmetry.space_group_name_H-M   'P 1'
#
loop_
_entity.id
_entity.type
_entity.pdbx_description
1 polymer ?
#
loop_
_entity_poly.entity_id
_entity_poly.type
_entity_poly.pdbx_seq_one_letter_code
_entity_poly.pdbx_strand_id
1 'polypeptide(L)'
;MDDLLQHFIVEARDLVQRATDDLMALEKDPAAAGHLDGAFRAVHTLKGSVGLFDFAPMGLALHAAEDLLGAVKAGQARAESQMIDTLLDCIDQVERWVDVIERDGQLPAGAASEGYRLAQALRSLLDREGPARSETAASDGEPGWVEALIDANAALVATKPKDAPLVALRYTPRSDCFFAGDDPIALLRAVPDLVAVRLTERDPWPPAGEIDPFSCNLTIEALSGAGLDEVKAPFRFLPDQVTFHEIARAGWADASETTADNQADVISAGARGQRMLRVDPARVDRLADLVGELIIAKNALTHLAGEGGEGSGRKGASRGVQAGQAAIDRLVAEMHSAVMDIRMMPMRDVFRRFPRAVRETAGQLHKAVDFSMEGEDVEADKSVVEGLFEPLLHVLRNAVAHGAEPEVVRRGAGKPVRTQVVLRARREGDRVMVEVEDDGGGIDPAAIRRVARERHVASDERIGRMSDDEAVELIFAPGFSTASEITDLAGRGVGMDAVRSAIERLGGQIGVQSVPGRGTTIRLSLPLTIVMTKVMAVRVGGERYGIPLEAVVETASVPKSRILPVQDAEAFVLRDRTFPLLRLGDLLELPRTEAPDAGVKTLVMSVGGERVGIAVDGFSDTMDVLMRPMDGILAGMPGVMGTTLLGDGSVLMILDIPELIG
;
A
#
# COMPACT_ATOMS: atom_id res chain seq x y z
N MET A 1 -10.27 35.98 0.56
CA MET A 1 -9.26 35.21 1.28
C MET A 1 -9.95 33.99 1.83
N ASP A 2 -9.36 32.80 1.70
CA ASP A 2 -9.93 31.53 2.19
C ASP A 2 -10.18 31.62 3.71
N ASP A 3 -11.31 31.10 4.20
CA ASP A 3 -11.67 31.15 5.63
C ASP A 3 -10.62 30.40 6.48
N LEU A 4 -10.01 29.36 5.90
CA LEU A 4 -8.91 28.62 6.51
C LEU A 4 -7.64 29.46 6.65
N LEU A 5 -7.32 30.28 5.64
CA LEU A 5 -6.14 31.14 5.64
C LEU A 5 -6.31 32.30 6.64
N GLN A 6 -7.52 32.83 6.79
CA GLN A 6 -7.83 33.85 7.79
C GLN A 6 -7.66 33.32 9.22
N HIS A 7 -8.14 32.11 9.50
CA HIS A 7 -7.93 31.48 10.80
C HIS A 7 -6.45 31.23 11.08
N PHE A 8 -5.70 30.76 10.07
CA PHE A 8 -4.25 30.60 10.16
C PHE A 8 -3.53 31.90 10.49
N ILE A 9 -3.86 33.02 9.86
CA ILE A 9 -3.21 34.31 10.11
C ILE A 9 -3.39 34.75 11.57
N VAL A 10 -4.60 34.59 12.13
CA VAL A 10 -4.89 34.93 13.53
C VAL A 10 -4.10 34.03 14.48
N GLU A 11 -4.14 32.71 14.26
CA GLU A 11 -3.41 31.75 15.08
C GLU A 11 -1.88 31.95 14.99
N ALA A 12 -1.37 32.22 13.79
CA ALA A 12 0.05 32.45 13.56
C ALA A 12 0.56 33.68 14.31
N ARG A 13 -0.19 34.80 14.31
CA ARG A 13 0.15 36.00 15.09
C ARG A 13 0.22 35.71 16.59
N ASP A 14 -0.74 34.96 17.12
CA ASP A 14 -0.76 34.59 18.54
C ASP A 14 0.42 33.67 18.92
N LEU A 15 0.83 32.79 18.01
CA LEU A 15 1.95 31.86 18.24
C LEU A 15 3.31 32.57 18.11
N VAL A 16 3.46 33.46 17.13
CA VAL A 16 4.64 34.33 16.97
C VAL A 16 4.85 35.17 18.23
N GLN A 17 3.81 35.86 18.71
CA GLN A 17 3.91 36.69 19.91
C GLN A 17 4.32 35.86 21.14
N ARG A 18 3.71 34.69 21.33
CA ARG A 18 4.07 33.77 22.43
C ARG A 18 5.52 33.30 22.34
N ALA A 19 5.98 32.92 21.14
CA ALA A 19 7.37 32.52 20.93
C ALA A 19 8.34 33.67 21.25
N THR A 20 8.05 34.89 20.80
CA THR A 20 8.87 36.07 21.09
C THR A 20 8.95 36.37 22.59
N ASP A 21 7.81 36.36 23.30
CA ASP A 21 7.76 36.63 24.74
C ASP A 21 8.57 35.59 25.54
N ASP A 22 8.42 34.31 25.20
CA ASP A 22 9.15 33.22 25.85
C ASP A 22 10.65 33.24 25.54
N LEU A 23 11.04 33.57 24.30
CA LEU A 23 12.46 33.73 23.92
C LEU A 23 13.13 34.91 24.64
N MET A 24 12.46 36.07 24.72
CA MET A 24 12.95 37.23 25.49
C MET A 24 13.03 36.93 27.00
N ALA A 25 12.11 36.13 27.52
CA ALA A 25 12.16 35.69 28.92
C ALA A 25 13.35 34.74 29.15
N LEU A 26 13.61 33.83 28.21
CA LEU A 26 14.76 32.93 28.23
C LEU A 26 16.10 33.68 28.14
N GLU A 27 16.13 34.82 27.44
CA GLU A 27 17.32 35.68 27.38
C GLU A 27 17.68 36.28 28.74
N LYS A 28 16.66 36.68 29.51
CA LYS A 28 16.81 37.27 30.85
C LYS A 28 17.09 36.23 31.93
N ASP A 29 16.50 35.05 31.80
CA ASP A 29 16.68 33.92 32.71
C ASP A 29 16.82 32.59 31.95
N PRO A 30 18.05 32.22 31.55
CA PRO A 30 18.32 30.99 30.80
C PRO A 30 18.00 29.69 31.57
N ALA A 31 17.75 29.75 32.87
CA ALA A 31 17.42 28.59 33.70
C ALA A 31 15.92 28.31 33.80
N ALA A 32 15.07 29.21 33.26
CA ALA A 32 13.62 29.09 33.32
C ALA A 32 13.08 28.10 32.26
N ALA A 33 13.16 26.80 32.56
CA ALA A 33 12.73 25.71 31.67
C ALA A 33 11.29 25.84 31.14
N GLY A 34 10.40 26.53 31.87
CA GLY A 34 9.02 26.78 31.44
C GLY A 34 8.92 27.66 30.18
N HIS A 35 9.81 28.65 30.02
CA HIS A 35 9.84 29.51 28.84
C HIS A 35 10.42 28.77 27.62
N LEU A 36 11.42 27.91 27.83
CA LEU A 36 11.93 27.04 26.76
C LEU A 36 10.86 26.09 26.22
N ASP A 37 10.07 25.46 27.11
CA ASP A 37 8.95 24.61 26.72
C ASP A 37 7.84 25.39 26.00
N GLY A 38 7.57 26.62 26.42
CA GLY A 38 6.62 27.52 25.80
C GLY A 38 7.02 27.91 24.38
N ALA A 39 8.24 28.41 24.20
CA ALA A 39 8.82 28.75 22.90
C ALA A 39 8.83 27.53 21.95
N PHE A 40 9.29 26.37 22.42
CA PHE A 40 9.29 25.15 21.61
C PHE A 40 7.89 24.76 21.14
N ARG A 41 6.88 24.79 22.02
CA ARG A 41 5.50 24.47 21.65
C ARG A 41 4.91 25.47 20.66
N ALA A 42 5.19 26.76 20.85
CA ALA A 42 4.72 27.81 19.95
C ALA A 42 5.28 27.60 18.54
N VAL A 43 6.60 27.38 18.42
CA VAL A 43 7.27 27.12 17.13
C VAL A 43 6.82 25.80 16.50
N HIS A 44 6.69 24.72 17.29
CA HIS A 44 6.21 23.42 16.82
C HIS A 44 4.79 23.49 16.25
N THR A 45 3.89 24.19 16.97
CA THR A 45 2.51 24.39 16.52
C THR A 45 2.47 25.25 15.26
N LEU A 46 3.26 26.32 15.21
CA LEU A 46 3.34 27.21 14.06
C LEU A 46 3.87 26.49 12.81
N LYS A 47 4.91 25.65 12.97
CA LYS A 47 5.41 24.76 11.90
C LYS A 47 4.31 23.83 11.40
N GLY A 48 3.55 23.22 12.31
CA GLY A 48 2.42 22.36 11.99
C GLY A 48 1.34 23.08 11.17
N SER A 49 0.94 24.28 11.60
CA SER A 49 -0.07 25.08 10.90
C SER A 49 0.43 25.56 9.53
N VAL A 50 1.70 25.93 9.39
CA VAL A 50 2.33 26.29 8.10
C VAL A 50 2.34 25.11 7.13
N GLY A 51 2.48 23.87 7.62
CA GLY A 51 2.45 22.66 6.79
C GLY A 51 1.11 22.37 6.10
N LEU A 52 0.03 23.05 6.50
CA LEU A 52 -1.28 22.98 5.83
C LEU A 52 -1.36 23.86 4.56
N PHE A 53 -0.38 24.74 4.36
CA PHE A 53 -0.32 25.70 3.25
C PHE A 53 0.99 25.52 2.45
N ASP A 54 1.02 26.00 1.20
CA ASP A 54 2.20 25.92 0.33
C ASP A 54 3.24 27.02 0.66
N PHE A 55 3.66 27.11 1.92
CA PHE A 55 4.58 28.13 2.45
C PHE A 55 5.94 27.53 2.82
N ALA A 56 6.51 26.74 1.91
CA ALA A 56 7.73 25.96 2.14
C ALA A 56 8.92 26.76 2.74
N PRO A 57 9.22 28.01 2.30
CA PRO A 57 10.30 28.79 2.90
C PRO A 57 10.10 29.12 4.38
N MET A 58 8.85 29.37 4.79
CA MET A 58 8.49 29.62 6.18
C MET A 58 8.61 28.35 7.03
N GLY A 59 8.18 27.21 6.49
CA GLY A 59 8.32 25.91 7.14
C GLY A 59 9.78 25.51 7.38
N LEU A 60 10.67 25.80 6.42
CA LEU A 60 12.11 25.50 6.53
C LEU A 60 12.75 26.25 7.72
N ALA A 61 12.46 27.54 7.85
CA ALA A 61 12.98 28.37 8.94
C ALA A 61 12.45 27.91 10.32
N LEU A 62 11.14 27.65 10.42
CA LEU A 62 10.51 27.16 11.66
C LEU A 62 11.01 25.78 12.08
N HIS A 63 11.28 24.89 11.13
CA HIS A 63 11.86 23.58 11.42
C HIS A 63 13.27 23.70 12.03
N ALA A 64 14.14 24.54 11.45
CA ALA A 64 15.47 24.76 12.01
C ALA A 64 15.42 25.41 13.41
N ALA A 65 14.46 26.32 13.64
CA ALA A 65 14.24 26.93 14.95
C ALA A 65 13.78 25.89 15.99
N GLU A 66 12.88 24.97 15.60
CA GLU A 66 12.43 23.89 16.46
C GLU A 66 13.54 22.89 16.79
N ASP A 67 14.37 22.50 15.81
CA ASP A 67 15.51 21.61 16.03
C ASP A 67 16.49 22.20 17.06
N LEU A 68 16.77 23.50 16.96
CA LEU A 68 17.66 24.22 17.88
C LEU A 68 17.07 24.29 19.29
N LEU A 69 15.79 24.65 19.42
CA LEU A 69 15.09 24.64 20.71
C LEU A 69 15.01 23.23 21.31
N GLY A 70 14.84 22.21 20.47
CA GLY A 70 14.84 20.79 20.84
C GLY A 70 16.18 20.33 21.40
N ALA A 71 17.30 20.71 20.77
CA ALA A 71 18.64 20.39 21.25
C ALA A 71 18.93 21.03 22.61
N VAL A 72 18.49 22.28 22.82
CA VAL A 72 18.61 22.97 24.12
C VAL A 72 17.80 22.25 25.19
N LYS A 73 16.57 21.84 24.85
CA LYS A 73 15.71 21.08 25.75
C LYS A 73 16.27 19.70 26.10
N ALA A 74 16.93 19.04 25.16
CA ALA A 74 17.62 17.77 25.36
C ALA A 74 18.95 17.92 26.13
N GLY A 75 19.36 19.15 26.47
CA GLY A 75 20.64 19.44 27.11
C GLY A 75 21.85 19.22 26.20
N GLN A 76 21.62 19.13 24.89
CA GLN A 76 22.63 18.96 23.85
C GLN A 76 23.23 20.29 23.37
N ALA A 77 22.54 21.40 23.65
CA ALA A 77 23.00 22.76 23.38
C ALA A 77 22.66 23.72 24.54
N ARG A 78 23.34 24.86 24.65
CA ARG A 78 23.07 25.89 25.67
C ARG A 78 22.31 27.08 25.09
N ALA A 79 21.40 27.63 25.90
CA ALA A 79 20.69 28.87 25.59
C ALA A 79 21.59 30.11 25.73
N GLU A 80 22.50 30.28 24.77
CA GLU A 80 23.37 31.47 24.70
C GLU A 80 22.65 32.65 24.01
N SER A 81 23.03 33.88 24.36
CA SER A 81 22.41 35.11 23.82
C SER A 81 22.44 35.16 22.29
N GLN A 82 23.54 34.76 21.64
CA GLN A 82 23.63 34.69 20.18
C GLN A 82 22.58 33.73 19.55
N MET A 83 22.27 32.65 20.25
CA MET A 83 21.28 31.67 19.79
C MET A 83 19.86 32.21 19.90
N ILE A 84 19.56 32.88 21.02
CA ILE A 84 18.27 33.53 21.25
C ILE A 84 18.05 34.66 20.24
N ASP A 85 19.07 35.48 19.96
CA ASP A 85 19.02 36.53 18.94
C ASP A 85 18.67 35.96 17.55
N THR A 86 19.32 34.85 17.17
CA THR A 86 19.08 34.21 15.86
C THR A 86 17.68 33.57 15.78
N LEU A 87 17.16 33.05 16.90
CA LEU A 87 15.78 32.56 17.00
C LEU A 87 14.78 33.72 16.88
N LEU A 88 15.02 34.84 17.55
CA LEU A 88 14.18 36.04 17.45
C LEU A 88 14.17 36.59 16.01
N ASP A 89 15.33 36.69 15.36
CA ASP A 89 15.43 37.09 13.94
C ASP A 89 14.58 36.21 13.02
N CYS A 90 14.53 34.91 13.30
CA CYS A 90 13.68 33.96 12.58
C CYS A 90 12.20 34.20 12.83
N ILE A 91 11.78 34.38 14.09
CA ILE A 91 10.38 34.64 14.46
C ILE A 91 9.90 35.98 13.88
N ASP A 92 10.74 37.02 13.90
CA ASP A 92 10.45 38.33 13.30
C ASP A 92 10.27 38.22 11.77
N GLN A 93 11.06 37.38 11.10
CA GLN A 93 10.90 37.16 9.66
C GLN A 93 9.61 36.37 9.34
N VAL A 94 9.25 35.42 10.21
CA VAL A 94 7.99 34.69 10.15
C VAL A 94 6.81 35.64 10.32
N GLU A 95 6.87 36.59 11.25
CA GLU A 95 5.86 37.65 11.41
C GLU A 95 5.71 38.49 10.13
N ARG A 96 6.83 38.96 9.56
CA ARG A 96 6.81 39.71 8.29
C ARG A 96 6.19 38.91 7.14
N TRP A 97 6.38 37.60 7.10
CA TRP A 97 5.73 36.74 6.12
C TRP A 97 4.23 36.61 6.36
N VAL A 98 3.78 36.50 7.61
CA VAL A 98 2.34 36.51 7.94
C VAL A 98 1.67 37.80 7.47
N ASP A 99 2.31 38.96 7.66
CA ASP A 99 1.81 40.25 7.17
C ASP A 99 1.65 40.31 5.63
N VAL A 100 2.58 39.71 4.89
CA VAL A 100 2.52 39.64 3.42
C VAL A 100 1.46 38.64 2.97
N ILE A 101 1.36 37.49 3.64
CA ILE A 101 0.33 36.47 3.37
C ILE A 101 -1.07 37.03 3.61
N GLU A 102 -1.27 37.87 4.63
CA GLU A 102 -2.56 38.53 4.87
C GLU A 102 -2.97 39.49 3.75
N ARG A 103 -2.01 40.15 3.11
CA ARG A 103 -2.27 41.10 2.01
C ARG A 103 -2.45 40.40 0.67
N ASP A 104 -1.54 39.47 0.36
CA ASP A 104 -1.35 38.94 -0.99
C ASP A 104 -1.73 37.45 -1.11
N GLY A 105 -2.00 36.77 0.00
CA GLY A 105 -2.33 35.34 0.07
C GLY A 105 -1.15 34.40 -0.22
N GLN A 106 0.05 34.94 -0.42
CA GLN A 106 1.26 34.21 -0.81
C GLN A 106 2.50 34.82 -0.15
N LEU A 107 3.59 34.06 -0.11
CA LEU A 107 4.90 34.55 0.32
C LEU A 107 5.55 35.47 -0.73
N PRO A 108 6.41 36.42 -0.32
CA PRO A 108 7.11 37.30 -1.25
C PRO A 108 8.14 36.52 -2.10
N ALA A 109 8.46 37.03 -3.30
CA ALA A 109 9.37 36.37 -4.26
C ALA A 109 10.79 36.08 -3.73
N GLY A 110 11.23 36.74 -2.65
CA GLY A 110 12.51 36.49 -1.97
C GLY A 110 12.46 35.51 -0.80
N ALA A 111 11.28 34.96 -0.46
CA ALA A 111 11.10 34.14 0.74
C ALA A 111 11.96 32.88 0.73
N ALA A 112 12.16 32.24 -0.43
CA ALA A 112 12.96 31.01 -0.54
C ALA A 112 14.43 31.22 -0.10
N SER A 113 15.09 32.24 -0.63
CA SER A 113 16.47 32.57 -0.27
C SER A 113 16.59 32.96 1.21
N GLU A 114 15.60 33.68 1.72
CA GLU A 114 15.60 34.15 3.10
C GLU A 114 15.32 33.03 4.11
N GLY A 115 14.39 32.13 3.81
CA GLY A 115 14.14 30.93 4.62
C GLY A 115 15.34 30.00 4.66
N TYR A 116 16.06 29.84 3.54
CA TYR A 116 17.31 29.10 3.50
C TYR A 116 18.41 29.76 4.35
N ARG A 117 18.58 31.09 4.22
CA ARG A 117 19.54 31.87 5.02
C ARG A 117 19.31 31.72 6.52
N LEU A 118 18.06 31.83 6.96
CA LEU A 118 17.69 31.69 8.37
C LEU A 118 17.91 30.27 8.88
N ALA A 119 17.47 29.26 8.13
CA ALA A 119 17.67 27.86 8.50
C ALA A 119 19.15 27.49 8.61
N GLN A 120 19.99 27.99 7.71
CA GLN A 120 21.44 27.79 7.76
C GLN A 120 22.07 28.48 8.98
N ALA A 121 21.65 29.71 9.30
CA ALA A 121 22.13 30.43 10.48
C ALA A 121 21.82 29.67 11.77
N LEU A 122 20.58 29.17 11.92
CA LEU A 122 20.14 28.40 13.08
C LEU A 122 20.87 27.06 13.20
N ARG A 123 21.05 26.32 12.09
CA ARG A 123 21.77 25.03 12.08
C ARG A 123 23.25 25.19 12.41
N SER A 124 23.90 26.26 11.94
CA SER A 124 25.31 26.52 12.24
C SER A 124 25.60 26.72 13.73
N LEU A 125 24.58 27.04 14.53
CA LEU A 125 24.70 27.15 15.99
C LEU A 125 24.64 25.78 16.68
N LEU A 126 23.90 24.81 16.14
CA LEU A 126 23.90 23.42 16.62
C LEU A 126 25.26 22.74 16.41
N ASP A 127 25.89 22.97 15.25
CA ASP A 127 27.12 22.31 14.86
C ASP A 127 28.35 22.80 15.64
N ARG A 128 28.26 23.95 16.32
CA ARG A 128 29.35 24.56 17.11
C ARG A 128 29.58 23.94 18.49
N GLU A 129 28.60 23.23 19.07
CA GLU A 129 28.72 22.63 20.42
C GLU A 129 28.96 21.11 20.41
N GLY A 130 29.03 20.47 19.24
CA GLY A 130 29.42 19.06 19.09
C GLY A 130 30.95 18.86 19.04
N PRO A 131 31.50 17.71 19.49
CA PRO A 131 32.91 17.40 19.29
C PRO A 131 33.20 17.37 17.79
N ALA A 132 34.07 18.29 17.35
CA ALA A 132 34.55 18.51 15.99
C ALA A 132 34.39 17.29 15.05
N ARG A 133 33.30 17.26 14.29
CA ARG A 133 33.29 16.58 13.00
C ARG A 133 33.72 17.62 11.98
N SER A 134 34.96 17.47 11.51
CA SER A 134 35.56 18.34 10.52
C SER A 134 34.62 18.56 9.33
N GLU A 135 34.15 19.79 9.19
CA GLU A 135 33.86 20.39 7.90
C GLU A 135 35.11 20.24 7.03
N THR A 136 35.03 19.35 6.05
CA THR A 136 35.90 19.47 4.87
C THR A 136 35.16 20.39 3.92
N ALA A 137 35.53 21.66 3.99
CA ALA A 137 35.37 22.60 2.90
C ALA A 137 35.84 21.95 1.59
N ALA A 138 35.11 22.25 0.52
CA ALA A 138 35.42 21.85 -0.84
C ALA A 138 36.93 21.90 -1.16
N SER A 139 37.48 20.76 -1.59
CA SER A 139 38.70 20.70 -2.38
C SER A 139 38.55 19.63 -3.45
N ASP A 140 38.85 20.01 -4.68
CA ASP A 140 38.83 19.23 -5.92
C ASP A 140 39.67 17.94 -5.86
N GLY A 141 39.06 16.84 -5.42
CA GLY A 141 39.61 15.49 -5.55
C GLY A 141 38.49 14.48 -5.67
N GLU A 142 38.52 13.65 -6.72
CA GLU A 142 37.59 12.54 -6.89
C GLU A 142 37.61 11.66 -5.62
N PRO A 143 36.47 11.41 -4.98
CA PRO A 143 36.46 10.59 -3.78
C PRO A 143 36.83 9.15 -4.14
N GLY A 144 37.88 8.57 -3.55
CA GLY A 144 38.35 7.21 -3.87
C GLY A 144 37.30 6.08 -3.69
N TRP A 145 36.17 6.36 -3.01
CA TRP A 145 35.05 5.43 -2.96
C TRP A 145 34.29 5.33 -4.29
N VAL A 146 34.30 6.40 -5.10
CA VAL A 146 33.70 6.49 -6.44
C VAL A 146 34.47 5.61 -7.41
N GLU A 147 35.81 5.73 -7.44
CA GLU A 147 36.69 4.86 -8.23
C GLU A 147 36.48 3.39 -7.86
N ALA A 148 36.49 3.06 -6.56
CA ALA A 148 36.26 1.70 -6.09
C ALA A 148 34.87 1.15 -6.48
N LEU A 149 33.85 2.01 -6.54
CA LEU A 149 32.49 1.62 -6.93
C LEU A 149 32.39 1.42 -8.45
N ILE A 150 33.10 2.23 -9.25
CA ILE A 150 33.19 2.07 -10.70
C ILE A 150 33.95 0.79 -11.05
N ASP A 151 35.12 0.56 -10.44
CA ASP A 151 35.95 -0.61 -10.70
C ASP A 151 35.21 -1.92 -10.38
N ALA A 152 34.51 -1.96 -9.24
CA ALA A 152 33.70 -3.11 -8.84
C ALA A 152 32.53 -3.39 -9.80
N ASN A 153 32.10 -2.39 -10.58
CA ASN A 153 30.95 -2.46 -11.48
C ASN A 153 31.28 -2.11 -12.93
N ALA A 154 32.55 -2.27 -13.34
CA ALA A 154 33.06 -1.78 -14.62
C ALA A 154 32.25 -2.30 -15.82
N ALA A 155 31.77 -3.54 -15.78
CA ALA A 155 30.94 -4.13 -16.83
C ALA A 155 29.57 -3.42 -16.98
N LEU A 156 28.92 -3.05 -15.87
CA LEU A 156 27.63 -2.33 -15.89
C LEU A 156 27.83 -0.88 -16.28
N VAL A 157 28.89 -0.26 -15.81
CA VAL A 157 29.26 1.12 -16.16
C VAL A 157 29.58 1.23 -17.66
N ALA A 158 30.22 0.21 -18.25
CA ALA A 158 30.52 0.13 -19.68
C ALA A 158 29.28 -0.04 -20.59
N THR A 159 28.12 -0.44 -20.04
CA THR A 159 26.85 -0.47 -20.80
C THR A 159 26.25 0.92 -21.02
N LYS A 160 26.75 1.95 -20.32
CA LYS A 160 26.26 3.32 -20.46
C LYS A 160 26.91 4.03 -21.64
N PRO A 161 26.16 4.86 -22.38
CA PRO A 161 26.72 5.68 -23.45
C PRO A 161 27.90 6.52 -22.93
N LYS A 162 28.95 6.68 -23.74
CA LYS A 162 30.15 7.43 -23.34
C LYS A 162 29.86 8.89 -23.00
N ASP A 163 28.85 9.45 -23.66
CA ASP A 163 28.39 10.83 -23.48
C ASP A 163 27.27 10.96 -22.43
N ALA A 164 26.80 9.85 -21.85
CA ALA A 164 25.77 9.90 -20.81
C ALA A 164 26.39 10.39 -19.48
N PRO A 165 25.69 11.28 -18.75
CA PRO A 165 26.12 11.74 -17.45
C PRO A 165 26.27 10.54 -16.50
N LEU A 166 27.30 10.56 -15.67
CA LEU A 166 27.45 9.58 -14.59
C LEU A 166 27.60 10.34 -13.29
N VAL A 167 26.64 10.16 -12.40
CA VAL A 167 26.59 10.84 -11.11
C VAL A 167 26.77 9.80 -10.02
N ALA A 168 27.80 9.95 -9.21
CA ALA A 168 27.93 9.22 -7.96
C ALA A 168 27.21 9.98 -6.84
N LEU A 169 26.46 9.27 -6.01
CA LEU A 169 25.82 9.83 -4.83
C LEU A 169 26.19 9.02 -3.59
N ARG A 170 26.34 9.70 -2.46
CA ARG A 170 26.44 9.08 -1.15
C ARG A 170 25.34 9.67 -0.27
N TYR A 171 24.44 8.83 0.19
CA TYR A 171 23.33 9.16 1.07
C TYR A 171 23.53 8.53 2.46
N THR A 172 23.49 9.36 3.49
CA THR A 172 23.65 8.98 4.89
C THR A 172 22.38 9.36 5.66
N PRO A 173 21.37 8.46 5.77
CA PRO A 173 20.08 8.79 6.38
C PRO A 173 20.21 9.11 7.87
N ARG A 174 19.42 10.03 8.42
CA ARG A 174 19.40 10.21 9.90
C ARG A 174 19.00 8.91 10.60
N SER A 175 19.50 8.70 11.82
CA SER A 175 19.22 7.48 12.59
C SER A 175 17.74 7.33 12.92
N ASP A 176 17.00 8.43 13.08
CA ASP A 176 15.57 8.46 13.40
C ASP A 176 14.65 8.50 12.16
N CYS A 177 15.19 8.28 10.96
CA CYS A 177 14.44 8.46 9.71
C CYS A 177 13.13 7.63 9.65
N PHE A 178 13.12 6.43 10.22
CA PHE A 178 11.92 5.58 10.26
C PHE A 178 10.80 6.16 11.15
N PHE A 179 11.14 6.88 12.23
CA PHE A 179 10.17 7.59 13.06
C PHE A 179 9.64 8.85 12.36
N ALA A 180 10.49 9.50 11.56
CA ALA A 180 10.10 10.63 10.71
C ALA A 180 9.25 10.21 9.49
N GLY A 181 9.06 8.90 9.27
CA GLY A 181 8.32 8.35 8.13
C GLY A 181 9.11 8.33 6.83
N ASP A 182 10.43 8.58 6.90
CA ASP A 182 11.35 8.47 5.77
C ASP A 182 11.72 7.00 5.56
N ASP A 183 11.75 6.56 4.28
CA ASP A 183 12.28 5.26 3.88
C ASP A 183 13.52 5.48 2.99
N PRO A 184 14.73 5.30 3.54
CA PRO A 184 15.97 5.52 2.81
C PRO A 184 16.13 4.68 1.55
N ILE A 185 15.58 3.45 1.56
CA ILE A 185 15.64 2.55 0.41
C ILE A 185 14.61 2.98 -0.64
N ALA A 186 13.43 3.44 -0.23
CA ALA A 186 12.46 4.01 -1.17
C ALA A 186 13.00 5.28 -1.86
N LEU A 187 13.71 6.14 -1.13
CA LEU A 187 14.37 7.32 -1.70
C LEU A 187 15.47 6.95 -2.70
N LEU A 188 16.31 5.95 -2.36
CA LEU A 188 17.31 5.42 -3.30
C LEU A 188 16.66 4.83 -4.56
N ARG A 189 15.55 4.10 -4.40
CA ARG A 189 14.80 3.53 -5.54
C ARG A 189 14.15 4.58 -6.43
N ALA A 190 13.94 5.79 -5.92
CA ALA A 190 13.45 6.93 -6.69
C ALA A 190 14.55 7.60 -7.52
N VAL A 191 15.83 7.25 -7.32
CA VAL A 191 16.93 7.74 -8.15
C VAL A 191 16.84 7.10 -9.54
N PRO A 192 16.75 7.92 -10.60
CA PRO A 192 16.65 7.41 -11.96
C PRO A 192 17.97 6.77 -12.42
N ASP A 193 17.86 5.82 -13.34
CA ASP A 193 18.98 5.15 -14.01
C ASP A 193 20.11 4.63 -13.09
N LEU A 194 19.74 4.01 -11.97
CA LEU A 194 20.67 3.46 -10.99
C LEU A 194 21.49 2.30 -11.59
N VAL A 195 22.81 2.45 -11.62
CA VAL A 195 23.77 1.53 -12.24
C VAL A 195 24.38 0.57 -11.23
N ALA A 196 24.73 1.09 -10.05
CA ALA A 196 25.36 0.33 -8.98
C ALA A 196 24.96 0.89 -7.63
N VAL A 197 24.88 0.03 -6.61
CA VAL A 197 24.62 0.40 -5.22
C VAL A 197 25.55 -0.38 -4.32
N ARG A 198 26.09 0.29 -3.32
CA ARG A 198 26.81 -0.30 -2.19
C ARG A 198 26.18 0.21 -0.89
N LEU A 199 25.82 -0.73 -0.02
CA LEU A 199 25.29 -0.45 1.31
C LEU A 199 26.36 -0.83 2.33
N THR A 200 26.71 0.11 3.21
CA THR A 200 27.62 -0.14 4.33
C THR A 200 27.01 0.37 5.62
N GLU A 201 27.41 -0.21 6.74
CA GLU A 201 27.08 0.32 8.05
C GLU A 201 27.81 1.65 8.31
N ARG A 202 27.15 2.57 9.02
CA ARG A 202 27.79 3.83 9.47
C ARG A 202 28.69 3.58 10.67
N ASP A 203 28.14 2.87 11.65
CA ASP A 203 28.80 2.47 12.87
C ASP A 203 28.71 0.94 13.03
N PRO A 204 29.63 0.28 13.76
CA PRO A 204 29.53 -1.16 14.02
C PRO A 204 28.22 -1.53 14.72
N TRP A 205 27.58 -2.62 14.29
CA TRP A 205 26.34 -3.07 14.91
C TRP A 205 26.55 -3.51 16.38
N PRO A 206 25.66 -3.11 17.30
CA PRO A 206 25.64 -3.65 18.65
C PRO A 206 25.21 -5.12 18.64
N PRO A 207 25.37 -5.85 19.76
CA PRO A 207 24.88 -7.22 19.89
C PRO A 207 23.38 -7.32 19.55
N ALA A 208 22.95 -8.44 18.97
CA ALA A 208 21.60 -8.60 18.40
C ALA A 208 20.43 -8.28 19.35
N GLY A 209 20.61 -8.45 20.66
CA GLY A 209 19.58 -8.12 21.67
C GLY A 209 19.47 -6.64 22.02
N GLU A 210 20.42 -5.82 21.57
CA GLU A 210 20.51 -4.36 21.81
C GLU A 210 20.28 -3.55 20.53
N ILE A 211 19.99 -4.21 19.41
CA ILE A 211 19.67 -3.53 18.15
C ILE A 211 18.29 -2.89 18.28
N ASP A 212 18.23 -1.58 18.07
CA ASP A 212 16.97 -0.85 17.89
C ASP A 212 16.53 -0.97 16.42
N PRO A 213 15.45 -1.71 16.11
CA PRO A 213 14.97 -1.90 14.75
C PRO A 213 14.40 -0.61 14.12
N PHE A 214 14.21 0.45 14.90
CA PHE A 214 13.72 1.74 14.43
C PHE A 214 14.84 2.76 14.19
N SER A 215 16.11 2.37 14.38
CA SER A 215 17.27 3.21 14.15
C SER A 215 18.01 2.84 12.85
N CYS A 216 18.20 3.81 11.95
CA CYS A 216 18.93 3.60 10.70
C CYS A 216 20.44 3.77 10.90
N ASN A 217 21.21 2.72 10.58
CA ASN A 217 22.67 2.69 10.67
C ASN A 217 23.33 2.46 9.30
N LEU A 218 22.74 2.99 8.23
CA LEU A 218 23.21 2.79 6.86
C LEU A 218 23.98 4.00 6.31
N THR A 219 24.91 3.70 5.42
CA THR A 219 25.50 4.61 4.43
C THR A 219 25.28 3.96 3.06
N ILE A 220 24.74 4.73 2.13
CA ILE A 220 24.32 4.26 0.82
C ILE A 220 25.15 4.98 -0.22
N GLU A 221 25.86 4.23 -1.04
CA GLU A 221 26.64 4.77 -2.16
C GLU A 221 26.08 4.22 -3.47
N ALA A 222 25.90 5.09 -4.46
CA ALA A 222 25.30 4.68 -5.71
C ALA A 222 25.89 5.41 -6.91
N LEU A 223 25.81 4.76 -8.06
CA LEU A 223 26.08 5.35 -9.38
C LEU A 223 24.77 5.42 -10.14
N SER A 224 24.50 6.56 -10.77
CA SER A 224 23.37 6.78 -11.65
C SER A 224 23.85 7.30 -13.00
N GLY A 225 23.25 6.81 -14.09
CA GLY A 225 23.45 7.33 -15.45
C GLY A 225 22.52 8.50 -15.81
N ALA A 226 21.74 8.99 -14.86
CA ALA A 226 20.83 10.12 -15.05
C ALA A 226 21.52 11.46 -14.78
N GLY A 227 20.88 12.55 -15.22
CA GLY A 227 21.42 13.90 -15.03
C GLY A 227 21.49 14.29 -13.55
N LEU A 228 22.45 15.13 -13.18
CA LEU A 228 22.67 15.56 -11.80
C LEU A 228 21.40 16.11 -11.11
N ASP A 229 20.60 16.89 -11.84
CA ASP A 229 19.36 17.47 -11.30
C ASP A 229 18.26 16.42 -11.06
N GLU A 230 18.21 15.38 -11.91
CA GLU A 230 17.27 14.27 -11.77
C GLU A 230 17.65 13.36 -10.59
N VAL A 231 18.95 13.14 -10.40
CA VAL A 231 19.50 12.39 -9.26
C VAL A 231 19.32 13.16 -7.94
N LYS A 232 19.35 14.50 -7.98
CA LYS A 232 19.07 15.36 -6.82
C LYS A 232 17.58 15.40 -6.44
N ALA A 233 16.67 15.24 -7.39
CA ALA A 233 15.24 15.45 -7.18
C ALA A 233 14.62 14.60 -6.03
N PRO A 234 14.93 13.30 -5.88
CA PRO A 234 14.46 12.50 -4.74
C PRO A 234 14.94 13.03 -3.38
N PHE A 235 16.11 13.65 -3.35
CA PHE A 235 16.76 14.15 -2.15
C PHE A 235 16.61 15.67 -1.96
N ARG A 236 15.69 16.30 -2.71
CA ARG A 236 15.44 17.75 -2.65
C ARG A 236 15.13 18.28 -1.24
N PHE A 237 14.61 17.40 -0.38
CA PHE A 237 14.28 17.71 1.02
C PHE A 237 15.32 17.20 2.03
N LEU A 238 16.42 16.60 1.55
CA LEU A 238 17.50 16.03 2.36
C LEU A 238 18.91 16.44 1.86
N PRO A 239 19.15 17.74 1.54
CA PRO A 239 20.41 18.18 0.92
C PRO A 239 21.63 18.04 1.83
N ASP A 240 21.43 17.92 3.14
CA ASP A 240 22.45 17.74 4.17
C ASP A 240 22.86 16.27 4.38
N GLN A 241 22.05 15.33 3.89
CA GLN A 241 22.30 13.89 4.03
C GLN A 241 22.91 13.27 2.78
N VAL A 242 23.03 14.01 1.67
CA VAL A 242 23.44 13.46 0.38
C VAL A 242 24.51 14.31 -0.28
N THR A 243 25.59 13.66 -0.71
CA THR A 243 26.63 14.27 -1.55
C THR A 243 26.55 13.72 -2.97
N PHE A 244 26.73 14.57 -3.97
CA PHE A 244 26.71 14.20 -5.38
C PHE A 244 28.05 14.56 -6.05
N HIS A 245 28.54 13.68 -6.90
CA HIS A 245 29.76 13.88 -7.68
C HIS A 245 29.47 13.56 -9.15
N GLU A 246 29.64 14.54 -10.02
CA GLU A 246 29.53 14.33 -11.47
C GLU A 246 30.88 13.84 -11.99
N ILE A 247 30.88 12.72 -12.72
CA ILE A 247 32.09 12.05 -13.16
C ILE A 247 32.36 12.43 -14.62
N ALA A 248 33.46 13.15 -14.85
CA ALA A 248 33.89 13.53 -16.18
C ALA A 248 34.53 12.33 -16.88
N ARG A 249 33.81 11.72 -17.84
CA ARG A 249 34.28 10.52 -18.57
C ARG A 249 35.36 10.77 -19.64
N ALA A 250 36.05 11.92 -19.59
CA ALA A 250 37.09 12.30 -20.55
C ALA A 250 38.37 11.45 -20.35
N GLY A 251 38.47 10.32 -21.06
CA GLY A 251 39.67 9.47 -21.06
C GLY A 251 39.44 7.97 -21.23
N TRP A 252 38.18 7.51 -21.30
CA TRP A 252 37.90 6.09 -21.54
C TRP A 252 38.14 5.73 -23.01
N ALA A 253 39.32 5.17 -23.27
CA ALA A 253 39.78 4.77 -24.61
C ALA A 253 38.79 3.84 -25.32
N ASP A 254 38.74 4.01 -26.64
CA ASP A 254 37.77 3.41 -27.56
C ASP A 254 37.69 1.89 -27.58
N ALA A 255 36.47 1.37 -27.43
CA ALA A 255 35.93 0.39 -28.35
C ALA A 255 34.60 0.93 -28.91
N SER A 256 34.64 1.34 -30.19
CA SER A 256 33.59 1.91 -31.03
C SER A 256 32.25 1.17 -30.90
N GLU A 257 31.14 1.84 -30.58
CA GLU A 257 30.31 2.69 -31.47
C GLU A 257 29.84 1.97 -32.74
N THR A 258 28.52 1.74 -32.86
CA THR A 258 27.68 2.46 -33.84
C THR A 258 26.19 2.41 -33.45
N THR A 259 25.66 3.59 -33.07
CA THR A 259 24.35 4.22 -33.40
C THR A 259 23.02 3.57 -32.97
N ALA A 260 22.25 4.21 -32.07
CA ALA A 260 21.33 5.38 -32.22
C ALA A 260 19.91 4.96 -32.71
N ASP A 261 18.78 5.41 -32.16
CA ASP A 261 18.46 6.77 -31.74
C ASP A 261 17.18 6.84 -30.87
N ASN A 262 17.19 7.78 -29.93
CA ASN A 262 16.15 8.67 -29.39
C ASN A 262 14.80 8.23 -28.73
N GLN A 263 14.67 8.75 -27.48
CA GLN A 263 13.60 9.58 -26.89
C GLN A 263 12.31 8.97 -26.30
N ALA A 264 12.32 8.86 -24.97
CA ALA A 264 11.53 9.62 -23.97
C ALA A 264 10.00 9.80 -24.15
N ASP A 265 9.20 9.31 -23.17
CA ASP A 265 8.56 10.19 -22.14
C ASP A 265 7.64 9.45 -21.11
N VAL A 266 8.07 9.48 -19.84
CA VAL A 266 7.46 9.88 -18.54
C VAL A 266 6.02 9.50 -18.03
N ILE A 267 5.99 9.19 -16.70
CA ILE A 267 5.04 9.45 -15.56
C ILE A 267 4.02 8.34 -15.13
N SER A 268 4.19 7.76 -13.92
CA SER A 268 3.50 8.19 -12.66
C SER A 268 3.56 7.14 -11.51
N ALA A 269 3.89 7.56 -10.28
CA ALA A 269 3.07 7.38 -9.06
C ALA A 269 3.85 7.70 -7.76
N GLY A 270 3.37 8.67 -6.99
CA GLY A 270 3.87 8.97 -5.64
C GLY A 270 3.09 10.10 -4.99
N ALA A 271 1.94 9.80 -4.39
CA ALA A 271 1.21 10.74 -3.54
C ALA A 271 0.54 9.99 -2.37
N ARG A 272 1.03 10.20 -1.15
CA ARG A 272 0.31 9.92 0.10
C ARG A 272 0.24 11.21 0.91
N GLY A 273 -0.76 12.04 0.59
CA GLY A 273 -1.21 13.14 1.45
C GLY A 273 -2.21 12.64 2.50
N GLN A 274 -2.25 13.30 3.66
CA GLN A 274 -3.14 12.98 4.78
C GLN A 274 -4.60 12.83 4.33
N ARG A 275 -5.21 11.69 4.66
CA ARG A 275 -6.56 11.27 4.20
C ARG A 275 -7.65 11.90 5.08
N MET A 276 -8.27 12.98 4.62
CA MET A 276 -9.51 13.50 5.20
C MET A 276 -10.72 12.74 4.63
N LEU A 277 -11.52 12.09 5.49
CA LEU A 277 -12.76 11.41 5.11
C LEU A 277 -13.94 12.37 5.35
N ARG A 278 -14.62 12.78 4.29
CA ARG A 278 -15.87 13.55 4.40
C ARG A 278 -17.03 12.59 4.58
N VAL A 279 -17.80 12.77 5.65
CA VAL A 279 -18.90 11.89 6.04
C VAL A 279 -20.17 12.71 6.16
N ASP A 280 -21.29 12.16 5.69
CA ASP A 280 -22.62 12.74 5.92
C ASP A 280 -22.94 12.71 7.44
N PRO A 281 -23.26 13.85 8.07
CA PRO A 281 -23.63 13.90 9.49
C PRO A 281 -24.70 12.88 9.89
N ALA A 282 -25.67 12.60 9.02
CA ALA A 282 -26.74 11.64 9.30
C ALA A 282 -26.22 10.20 9.50
N ARG A 283 -25.12 9.83 8.84
CA ARG A 283 -24.48 8.51 9.01
C ARG A 283 -23.79 8.41 10.39
N VAL A 284 -23.27 9.53 10.89
CA VAL A 284 -22.63 9.62 12.22
C VAL A 284 -23.69 9.57 13.34
N ASP A 285 -24.79 10.30 13.18
CA ASP A 285 -25.90 10.29 14.14
C ASP A 285 -26.50 8.88 14.31
N ARG A 286 -26.68 8.16 13.19
CA ARG A 286 -27.17 6.77 13.22
C ARG A 286 -26.25 5.82 13.99
N LEU A 287 -24.93 6.01 13.91
CA LEU A 287 -24.00 5.25 14.74
C LEU A 287 -24.13 5.59 16.21
N ALA A 288 -24.33 6.87 16.55
CA ALA A 288 -24.52 7.29 17.93
C ALA A 288 -25.79 6.66 18.53
N ASP A 289 -26.87 6.59 17.77
CA ASP A 289 -28.13 5.93 18.18
C ASP A 289 -27.90 4.42 18.44
N LEU A 290 -27.24 3.72 17.52
CA LEU A 290 -26.94 2.28 17.65
C LEU A 290 -26.04 1.97 18.85
N VAL A 291 -25.05 2.83 19.15
CA VAL A 291 -24.23 2.71 20.36
C VAL A 291 -25.08 2.90 21.61
N GLY A 292 -26.02 3.84 21.60
CA GLY A 292 -26.99 4.03 22.69
C GLY A 292 -27.85 2.78 22.93
N GLU A 293 -28.41 2.20 21.87
CA GLU A 293 -29.19 0.96 21.94
C GLU A 293 -28.35 -0.23 22.43
N LEU A 294 -27.10 -0.34 21.99
CA LEU A 294 -26.17 -1.40 22.41
C LEU A 294 -25.83 -1.30 23.91
N ILE A 295 -25.64 -0.09 24.43
CA ILE A 295 -25.43 0.14 25.87
C ILE A 295 -26.67 -0.30 26.67
N ILE A 296 -27.87 0.03 26.20
CA ILE A 296 -29.13 -0.40 26.83
C ILE A 296 -29.23 -1.93 26.85
N ALA A 297 -28.98 -2.58 25.72
CA ALA A 297 -29.02 -4.04 25.59
C ALA A 297 -27.97 -4.74 26.48
N LYS A 298 -26.75 -4.21 26.54
CA LYS A 298 -25.67 -4.71 27.42
C LYS A 298 -26.05 -4.60 28.90
N ASN A 299 -26.61 -3.47 29.33
CA ASN A 299 -27.01 -3.26 30.71
C ASN A 299 -28.17 -4.19 31.11
N ALA A 300 -29.14 -4.39 30.21
CA ALA A 300 -30.22 -5.36 30.41
C ALA A 300 -29.70 -6.80 30.56
N LEU A 301 -28.72 -7.20 29.75
CA LEU A 301 -28.11 -8.54 29.85
C LEU A 301 -27.30 -8.71 31.14
N THR A 302 -26.58 -7.68 31.57
CA THR A 302 -25.82 -7.68 32.82
C THR A 302 -26.75 -7.79 34.04
N HIS A 303 -27.90 -7.10 34.00
CA HIS A 303 -28.93 -7.19 35.04
C HIS A 303 -29.54 -8.59 35.12
N LEU A 304 -29.91 -9.18 33.98
CA LEU A 304 -30.43 -10.55 33.90
C LEU A 304 -29.41 -11.62 34.32
N ALA A 305 -28.11 -11.38 34.11
CA ALA A 305 -27.04 -12.24 34.59
C ALA A 305 -26.81 -12.13 36.11
N GLY A 306 -27.03 -10.95 36.69
CA GLY A 306 -26.90 -10.68 38.13
C GLY A 306 -28.05 -11.23 38.98
N GLU A 307 -29.26 -11.36 38.43
CA GLU A 307 -30.45 -11.87 39.13
C GLU A 307 -30.51 -13.41 39.26
N GLY A 308 -29.52 -14.15 38.72
CA GLY A 308 -29.47 -15.61 38.75
C GLY A 308 -29.18 -16.26 40.12
N GLY A 309 -29.13 -15.47 41.20
CA GLY A 309 -28.68 -15.90 42.53
C GLY A 309 -29.73 -16.48 43.46
N GLU A 310 -31.02 -16.19 43.30
CA GLU A 310 -32.02 -16.60 44.31
C GLU A 310 -33.27 -17.25 43.68
N GLY A 311 -33.46 -18.53 44.00
CA GLY A 311 -34.74 -19.25 44.04
C GLY A 311 -35.78 -18.99 42.94
N SER A 312 -35.93 -19.98 42.05
CA SER A 312 -37.03 -20.16 41.08
C SER A 312 -36.87 -19.41 39.75
N GLY A 313 -36.25 -20.09 38.76
CA GLY A 313 -36.32 -19.62 37.37
C GLY A 313 -35.13 -19.88 36.44
N ARG A 314 -34.26 -20.88 36.69
CA ARG A 314 -33.09 -21.19 35.81
C ARG A 314 -33.41 -21.24 34.30
N LYS A 315 -34.62 -21.68 33.91
CA LYS A 315 -35.08 -21.69 32.50
C LYS A 315 -35.53 -20.31 31.99
N GLY A 316 -36.05 -19.44 32.85
CA GLY A 316 -36.46 -18.07 32.51
C GLY A 316 -35.26 -17.13 32.37
N ALA A 317 -34.32 -17.18 33.32
CA ALA A 317 -33.07 -16.42 33.26
C ALA A 317 -32.21 -16.80 32.05
N SER A 318 -32.09 -18.11 31.75
CA SER A 318 -31.37 -18.57 30.55
C SER A 318 -32.03 -18.10 29.24
N ARG A 319 -33.37 -18.08 29.17
CA ARG A 319 -34.10 -17.52 28.01
C ARG A 319 -33.94 -16.00 27.90
N GLY A 320 -33.94 -15.29 29.03
CA GLY A 320 -33.71 -13.84 29.08
C GLY A 320 -32.30 -13.48 28.59
N VAL A 321 -31.27 -14.22 29.05
CA VAL A 321 -29.89 -14.06 28.58
C VAL A 321 -29.79 -14.37 27.08
N GLN A 322 -30.40 -15.46 26.59
CA GLN A 322 -30.41 -15.78 25.15
C GLN A 322 -31.11 -14.70 24.31
N ALA A 323 -32.23 -14.16 24.79
CA ALA A 323 -32.94 -13.09 24.10
C ALA A 323 -32.14 -11.77 24.08
N GLY A 324 -31.46 -11.45 25.20
CA GLY A 324 -30.55 -10.31 25.27
C GLY A 324 -29.34 -10.49 24.35
N GLN A 325 -28.77 -11.69 24.30
CA GLN A 325 -27.67 -12.03 23.38
C GLN A 325 -28.09 -11.80 21.92
N ALA A 326 -29.25 -12.33 21.52
CA ALA A 326 -29.79 -12.14 20.17
C ALA A 326 -30.16 -10.68 19.85
N ALA A 327 -30.43 -9.84 20.85
CA ALA A 327 -30.63 -8.41 20.66
C ALA A 327 -29.28 -7.70 20.42
N ILE A 328 -28.25 -8.04 21.20
CA ILE A 328 -26.89 -7.55 21.01
C ILE A 328 -26.37 -7.96 19.63
N ASP A 329 -26.53 -9.21 19.22
CA ASP A 329 -26.06 -9.69 17.91
C ASP A 329 -26.69 -8.90 16.75
N ARG A 330 -27.99 -8.56 16.86
CA ARG A 330 -28.69 -7.71 15.88
C ARG A 330 -28.15 -6.29 15.87
N LEU A 331 -27.98 -5.67 17.04
CA LEU A 331 -27.44 -4.31 17.16
C LEU A 331 -25.99 -4.23 16.65
N VAL A 332 -25.18 -5.26 16.89
CA VAL A 332 -23.82 -5.36 16.35
C VAL A 332 -23.85 -5.45 14.81
N ALA A 333 -24.78 -6.22 14.23
CA ALA A 333 -24.93 -6.31 12.77
C ALA A 333 -25.39 -4.96 12.14
N GLU A 334 -26.30 -4.25 12.80
CA GLU A 334 -26.75 -2.93 12.37
C GLU A 334 -25.64 -1.88 12.50
N MET A 335 -24.89 -1.89 13.61
CA MET A 335 -23.73 -1.02 13.83
C MET A 335 -22.65 -1.28 12.78
N HIS A 336 -22.36 -2.55 12.48
CA HIS A 336 -21.44 -2.92 11.41
C HIS A 336 -21.90 -2.34 10.06
N SER A 337 -23.18 -2.45 9.72
CA SER A 337 -23.73 -1.88 8.48
C SER A 337 -23.59 -0.35 8.44
N ALA A 338 -23.90 0.35 9.53
CA ALA A 338 -23.76 1.81 9.62
C ALA A 338 -22.29 2.27 9.54
N VAL A 339 -21.35 1.53 10.13
CA VAL A 339 -19.90 1.79 9.96
C VAL A 339 -19.48 1.60 8.51
N MET A 340 -20.00 0.57 7.84
CA MET A 340 -19.71 0.34 6.42
C MET A 340 -20.25 1.46 5.55
N ASP A 341 -21.45 1.97 5.83
CA ASP A 341 -22.02 3.11 5.11
C ASP A 341 -21.09 4.35 5.20
N ILE A 342 -20.44 4.62 6.33
CA ILE A 342 -19.48 5.74 6.44
C ILE A 342 -18.28 5.60 5.52
N ARG A 343 -17.87 4.37 5.21
CA ARG A 343 -16.71 4.06 4.36
C ARG A 343 -17.03 4.07 2.86
N MET A 344 -18.31 4.14 2.51
CA MET A 344 -18.74 4.13 1.11
C MET A 344 -18.31 5.39 0.38
N MET A 345 -17.81 5.20 -0.84
CA MET A 345 -17.36 6.26 -1.75
C MET A 345 -18.03 6.07 -3.10
N PRO A 346 -18.47 7.15 -3.77
CA PRO A 346 -19.04 7.05 -5.10
C PRO A 346 -17.98 6.68 -6.15
N MET A 347 -18.35 5.82 -7.10
CA MET A 347 -17.47 5.38 -8.20
C MET A 347 -16.96 6.54 -9.08
N ARG A 348 -17.67 7.68 -9.11
CA ARG A 348 -17.28 8.92 -9.80
C ARG A 348 -15.84 9.35 -9.52
N ASP A 349 -15.35 9.13 -8.29
CA ASP A 349 -14.02 9.59 -7.86
C ASP A 349 -12.88 8.90 -8.61
N VAL A 350 -13.12 7.67 -9.06
CA VAL A 350 -12.20 6.89 -9.90
C VAL A 350 -12.52 7.11 -11.37
N PHE A 351 -13.81 7.12 -11.73
CA PHE A 351 -14.25 7.21 -13.12
C PHE A 351 -13.77 8.49 -13.81
N ARG A 352 -13.74 9.63 -13.11
CA ARG A 352 -13.23 10.91 -13.65
C ARG A 352 -11.82 10.86 -14.23
N ARG A 353 -11.00 9.87 -13.85
CA ARG A 353 -9.61 9.72 -14.30
C ARG A 353 -9.51 8.97 -15.64
N PHE A 354 -10.47 8.10 -15.96
CA PHE A 354 -10.41 7.25 -17.16
C PHE A 354 -10.57 7.99 -18.50
N PRO A 355 -11.41 9.03 -18.66
CA PRO A 355 -11.56 9.72 -19.95
C PRO A 355 -10.24 10.25 -20.52
N ARG A 356 -9.36 10.78 -19.65
CA ARG A 356 -8.03 11.25 -20.05
C ARG A 356 -7.15 10.09 -20.48
N ALA A 357 -7.08 9.03 -19.66
CA ALA A 357 -6.23 7.87 -19.92
C ALA A 357 -6.64 7.09 -21.20
N VAL A 358 -7.94 6.93 -21.44
CA VAL A 358 -8.47 6.30 -22.65
C VAL A 358 -8.14 7.14 -23.89
N ARG A 359 -8.31 8.48 -23.81
CA ARG A 359 -7.98 9.39 -24.92
C ARG A 359 -6.48 9.37 -25.25
N GLU A 360 -5.63 9.33 -24.24
CA GLU A 360 -4.18 9.24 -24.39
C GLU A 360 -3.77 7.93 -25.08
N THR A 361 -4.29 6.80 -24.60
CA THR A 361 -4.05 5.47 -25.20
C THR A 361 -4.54 5.41 -26.65
N ALA A 362 -5.73 5.94 -26.93
CA ALA A 362 -6.30 5.98 -28.27
C ALA A 362 -5.48 6.88 -29.22
N GLY A 363 -4.95 8.00 -28.71
CA GLY A 363 -4.08 8.90 -29.45
C GLY A 363 -2.75 8.26 -29.82
N GLN A 364 -2.10 7.58 -28.87
CA GLN A 364 -0.85 6.84 -29.10
C GLN A 364 -1.00 5.73 -30.15
N LEU A 365 -2.15 5.05 -30.17
CA LEU A 365 -2.43 3.97 -31.11
C LEU A 365 -3.10 4.42 -32.41
N HIS A 366 -3.32 5.74 -32.58
CA HIS A 366 -4.02 6.33 -33.72
C HIS A 366 -5.40 5.72 -34.01
N LYS A 367 -6.17 5.41 -32.96
CA LYS A 367 -7.51 4.83 -33.08
C LYS A 367 -8.60 5.82 -32.68
N ALA A 368 -9.69 5.83 -33.44
CA ALA A 368 -10.84 6.67 -33.13
C ALA A 368 -11.77 5.94 -32.14
N VAL A 369 -11.86 6.45 -30.91
CA VAL A 369 -12.68 5.87 -29.83
C VAL A 369 -13.68 6.90 -29.31
N ASP A 370 -14.90 6.46 -29.05
CA ASP A 370 -15.91 7.18 -28.29
C ASP A 370 -16.10 6.50 -26.93
N PHE A 371 -15.85 7.22 -25.84
CA PHE A 371 -15.82 6.67 -24.49
C PHE A 371 -16.94 7.28 -23.65
N SER A 372 -17.81 6.43 -23.11
CA SER A 372 -18.93 6.83 -22.26
C SER A 372 -18.94 6.07 -20.94
N MET A 373 -19.43 6.71 -19.89
CA MET A 373 -19.54 6.15 -18.54
C MET A 373 -20.98 6.21 -18.06
N GLU A 374 -21.43 5.16 -17.38
CA GLU A 374 -22.74 5.07 -16.75
C GLU A 374 -22.59 4.56 -15.30
N GLY A 375 -23.44 5.06 -14.39
CA GLY A 375 -23.44 4.59 -12.99
C GLY A 375 -22.36 5.21 -12.09
N GLU A 376 -21.95 6.45 -12.36
CA GLU A 376 -20.97 7.19 -11.54
C GLU A 376 -21.41 7.37 -10.06
N ASP A 377 -22.71 7.35 -9.81
CA ASP A 377 -23.30 7.52 -8.48
C ASP A 377 -23.38 6.22 -7.66
N VAL A 378 -23.00 5.08 -8.24
CA VAL A 378 -22.93 3.83 -7.48
C VAL A 378 -21.89 3.99 -6.37
N GLU A 379 -22.27 3.68 -5.13
CA GLU A 379 -21.38 3.72 -3.97
C GLU A 379 -20.78 2.33 -3.72
N ALA A 380 -19.52 2.27 -3.31
CA ALA A 380 -18.80 1.05 -2.90
C ALA A 380 -17.78 1.35 -1.79
N ASP A 381 -17.28 0.35 -1.07
CA ASP A 381 -16.25 0.57 -0.05
C ASP A 381 -15.00 1.23 -0.66
N LYS A 382 -14.41 2.19 0.06
CA LYS A 382 -13.21 2.91 -0.35
C LYS A 382 -12.09 2.00 -0.87
N SER A 383 -11.86 0.83 -0.25
CA SER A 383 -10.81 -0.10 -0.70
C SER A 383 -11.12 -0.72 -2.06
N VAL A 384 -12.39 -1.02 -2.34
CA VAL A 384 -12.86 -1.48 -3.65
C VAL A 384 -12.70 -0.35 -4.67
N VAL A 385 -13.16 0.86 -4.35
CA VAL A 385 -13.05 2.03 -5.24
C VAL A 385 -11.58 2.32 -5.59
N GLU A 386 -10.71 2.49 -4.60
CA GLU A 386 -9.28 2.75 -4.84
C GLU A 386 -8.57 1.58 -5.54
N GLY A 387 -8.88 0.34 -5.16
CA GLY A 387 -8.29 -0.88 -5.71
C GLY A 387 -8.71 -1.19 -7.15
N LEU A 388 -9.85 -0.66 -7.60
CA LEU A 388 -10.37 -0.88 -8.96
C LEU A 388 -9.62 -0.11 -10.05
N PHE A 389 -8.87 0.95 -9.70
CA PHE A 389 -8.31 1.85 -10.70
C PHE A 389 -7.35 1.15 -11.68
N GLU A 390 -6.35 0.42 -11.18
CA GLU A 390 -5.36 -0.24 -12.03
C GLU A 390 -5.96 -1.40 -12.87
N PRO A 391 -6.78 -2.32 -12.30
CA PRO A 391 -7.45 -3.37 -13.07
C PRO A 391 -8.34 -2.82 -14.19
N LEU A 392 -9.18 -1.81 -13.89
CA LEU A 392 -10.05 -1.21 -14.89
C LEU A 392 -9.27 -0.45 -15.97
N LEU A 393 -8.20 0.26 -15.59
CA LEU A 393 -7.34 0.93 -16.56
C LEU A 393 -6.75 -0.07 -17.55
N HIS A 394 -6.30 -1.23 -17.07
CA HIS A 394 -5.76 -2.28 -17.92
C HIS A 394 -6.83 -2.83 -18.88
N VAL A 395 -8.02 -3.15 -18.37
CA VAL A 395 -9.15 -3.62 -19.18
C VAL A 395 -9.53 -2.59 -20.26
N LEU A 396 -9.62 -1.31 -19.90
CA LEU A 396 -9.91 -0.22 -20.83
C LEU A 396 -8.80 -0.05 -21.89
N ARG A 397 -7.53 -0.18 -21.50
CA ARG A 397 -6.41 -0.18 -22.45
C ARG A 397 -6.52 -1.32 -23.44
N ASN A 398 -6.88 -2.53 -23.00
CA ASN A 398 -7.05 -3.68 -23.89
C ASN A 398 -8.23 -3.49 -24.86
N ALA A 399 -9.33 -2.90 -24.39
CA ALA A 399 -10.45 -2.52 -25.25
C ALA A 399 -10.01 -1.54 -26.35
N VAL A 400 -9.11 -0.59 -26.07
CA VAL A 400 -8.56 0.32 -27.08
C VAL A 400 -7.48 -0.36 -27.94
N ALA A 401 -6.57 -1.11 -27.34
CA ALA A 401 -5.40 -1.67 -28.01
C ALA A 401 -5.73 -2.84 -28.93
N HIS A 402 -6.65 -3.72 -28.51
CA HIS A 402 -7.03 -4.92 -29.24
C HIS A 402 -8.48 -4.88 -29.71
N GLY A 403 -9.39 -4.29 -28.93
CA GLY A 403 -10.80 -4.16 -29.31
C GLY A 403 -11.02 -3.16 -30.45
N ALA A 404 -10.52 -1.93 -30.33
CA ALA A 404 -10.75 -0.89 -31.32
C ALA A 404 -10.06 -1.21 -32.65
N GLU A 405 -10.83 -1.18 -33.73
CA GLU A 405 -10.38 -1.52 -35.08
C GLU A 405 -10.03 -0.23 -35.85
N PRO A 406 -9.06 -0.25 -36.79
CA PRO A 406 -8.77 0.88 -37.66
C PRO A 406 -9.99 1.28 -38.50
N GLU A 407 -10.13 2.58 -38.84
CA GLU A 407 -11.29 3.10 -39.57
C GLU A 407 -11.58 2.36 -40.88
N VAL A 408 -10.52 1.95 -41.59
CA VAL A 408 -10.64 1.23 -42.87
C VAL A 408 -11.33 -0.12 -42.68
N VAL A 409 -10.96 -0.85 -41.62
CA VAL A 409 -11.54 -2.15 -41.28
C VAL A 409 -13.01 -1.98 -40.88
N ARG A 410 -13.31 -0.97 -40.05
CA ARG A 410 -14.68 -0.69 -39.59
C ARG A 410 -15.61 -0.28 -40.72
N ARG A 411 -15.17 0.58 -41.64
CA ARG A 411 -15.94 0.94 -42.85
C ARG A 411 -16.18 -0.26 -43.75
N GLY A 412 -15.19 -1.14 -43.92
CA GLY A 412 -15.33 -2.40 -44.66
C GLY A 412 -16.36 -3.34 -44.05
N ALA A 413 -16.49 -3.34 -42.72
CA ALA A 413 -17.47 -4.13 -41.96
C ALA A 413 -18.84 -3.43 -41.77
N GLY A 414 -19.02 -2.21 -42.29
CA GLY A 414 -20.26 -1.43 -42.13
C GLY A 414 -20.50 -0.88 -40.72
N LYS A 415 -19.46 -0.83 -39.88
CA LYS A 415 -19.53 -0.30 -38.51
C LYS A 415 -19.31 1.22 -38.46
N PRO A 416 -19.76 1.91 -37.38
CA PRO A 416 -19.42 3.30 -37.13
C PRO A 416 -17.90 3.54 -37.13
N VAL A 417 -17.47 4.71 -37.60
CA VAL A 417 -16.03 5.04 -37.74
C VAL A 417 -15.30 5.03 -36.41
N ARG A 418 -15.96 5.47 -35.33
CA ARG A 418 -15.42 5.43 -33.96
C ARG A 418 -15.83 4.12 -33.31
N THR A 419 -14.90 3.48 -32.60
CA THR A 419 -15.20 2.34 -31.71
C THR A 419 -15.86 2.89 -30.45
N GLN A 420 -16.99 2.32 -30.06
CA GLN A 420 -17.66 2.66 -28.80
C GLN A 420 -17.05 1.82 -27.68
N VAL A 421 -16.65 2.47 -26.59
CA VAL A 421 -16.23 1.83 -25.34
C VAL A 421 -17.09 2.39 -24.20
N VAL A 422 -17.81 1.51 -23.52
CA VAL A 422 -18.74 1.87 -22.44
C VAL A 422 -18.26 1.26 -21.13
N LEU A 423 -18.09 2.09 -20.10
CA LEU A 423 -17.87 1.67 -18.73
C LEU A 423 -19.18 1.83 -17.94
N ARG A 424 -19.76 0.74 -17.46
CA ARG A 424 -20.99 0.77 -16.65
C ARG A 424 -20.73 0.27 -15.24
N ALA A 425 -21.24 0.96 -14.24
CA ALA A 425 -21.37 0.44 -12.88
C ALA A 425 -22.85 0.32 -12.51
N ARG A 426 -23.23 -0.80 -11.88
CA ARG A 426 -24.56 -0.97 -11.29
C ARG A 426 -24.48 -1.77 -10.01
N ARG A 427 -25.41 -1.52 -9.11
CA ARG A 427 -25.58 -2.31 -7.90
C ARG A 427 -26.57 -3.43 -8.14
N GLU A 428 -26.17 -4.67 -7.90
CA GLU A 428 -27.02 -5.87 -7.94
C GLU A 428 -26.96 -6.54 -6.56
N GLY A 429 -27.97 -6.31 -5.72
CA GLY A 429 -28.01 -6.84 -4.36
C GLY A 429 -26.88 -6.28 -3.47
N ASP A 430 -26.05 -7.18 -2.95
CA ASP A 430 -24.86 -6.92 -2.13
C ASP A 430 -23.57 -6.82 -2.96
N ARG A 431 -23.68 -6.82 -4.30
CA ARG A 431 -22.56 -6.73 -5.23
C ARG A 431 -22.62 -5.48 -6.09
N VAL A 432 -21.45 -4.98 -6.43
CA VAL A 432 -21.22 -3.94 -7.44
C VAL A 432 -20.74 -4.63 -8.70
N MET A 433 -21.53 -4.48 -9.76
CA MET A 433 -21.23 -4.99 -11.09
C MET A 433 -20.60 -3.86 -11.90
N VAL A 434 -19.36 -4.05 -12.33
CA VAL A 434 -18.67 -3.12 -13.23
C VAL A 434 -18.45 -3.83 -14.56
N GLU A 435 -18.90 -3.22 -15.65
CA GLU A 435 -18.80 -3.77 -17.00
C GLU A 435 -18.02 -2.82 -17.90
N VAL A 436 -17.09 -3.37 -18.67
CA VAL A 436 -16.44 -2.69 -19.78
C VAL A 436 -16.87 -3.38 -21.07
N GLU A 437 -17.54 -2.64 -21.94
CA GLU A 437 -18.05 -3.13 -23.22
C GLU A 437 -17.38 -2.36 -24.36
N ASP A 438 -16.95 -3.06 -25.40
CA ASP A 438 -16.51 -2.48 -26.67
C ASP A 438 -17.26 -3.10 -27.85
N ASP A 439 -17.45 -2.35 -28.93
CA ASP A 439 -18.06 -2.81 -30.19
C ASP A 439 -17.01 -3.21 -31.26
N GLY A 440 -15.84 -3.64 -30.77
CA GLY A 440 -14.64 -3.89 -31.54
C GLY A 440 -14.62 -5.20 -32.33
N GLY A 441 -13.42 -5.67 -32.63
CA GLY A 441 -13.19 -6.90 -33.40
C GLY A 441 -13.56 -8.20 -32.67
N GLY A 442 -13.77 -8.15 -31.36
CA GLY A 442 -13.98 -9.33 -30.52
C GLY A 442 -12.73 -10.22 -30.42
N ILE A 443 -12.82 -11.27 -29.63
CA ILE A 443 -11.75 -12.25 -29.40
C ILE A 443 -12.02 -13.48 -30.26
N ASP A 444 -11.04 -13.89 -31.07
CA ASP A 444 -11.13 -15.12 -31.87
C ASP A 444 -10.82 -16.37 -31.01
N PRO A 445 -11.80 -17.24 -30.73
CA PRO A 445 -11.59 -18.44 -29.92
C PRO A 445 -10.57 -19.39 -30.56
N ALA A 446 -10.49 -19.45 -31.89
CA ALA A 446 -9.52 -20.32 -32.58
C ALA A 446 -8.08 -19.83 -32.36
N ALA A 447 -7.86 -18.52 -32.38
CA ALA A 447 -6.57 -17.92 -32.05
C ALA A 447 -6.18 -18.20 -30.59
N ILE A 448 -7.12 -18.06 -29.65
CA ILE A 448 -6.90 -18.35 -28.23
C ILE A 448 -6.52 -19.81 -28.00
N ARG A 449 -7.24 -20.75 -28.63
CA ARG A 449 -6.90 -22.18 -28.55
C ARG A 449 -5.50 -22.48 -29.08
N ARG A 450 -5.08 -21.84 -30.18
CA ARG A 450 -3.73 -22.03 -30.74
C ARG A 450 -2.66 -21.54 -29.75
N VAL A 451 -2.81 -20.33 -29.22
CA VAL A 451 -1.86 -19.77 -28.23
C VAL A 451 -1.83 -20.61 -26.95
N ALA A 452 -2.98 -21.10 -26.48
CA ALA A 452 -3.06 -21.98 -25.31
C ALA A 452 -2.27 -23.29 -25.50
N ARG A 453 -2.27 -23.86 -26.72
CA ARG A 453 -1.50 -25.07 -27.06
C ARG A 453 -0.01 -24.79 -27.09
N GLU A 454 0.40 -23.71 -27.78
CA GLU A 454 1.80 -23.29 -27.88
C GLU A 454 2.43 -23.01 -26.52
N ARG A 455 1.65 -22.48 -25.57
CA ARG A 455 2.10 -22.13 -24.22
C ARG A 455 1.81 -23.20 -23.18
N HIS A 456 1.32 -24.37 -23.58
CA HIS A 456 1.00 -25.49 -22.69
C HIS A 456 0.11 -25.12 -21.49
N VAL A 457 -0.83 -24.18 -21.68
CA VAL A 457 -1.75 -23.70 -20.63
C VAL A 457 -2.75 -24.79 -20.23
N ALA A 458 -3.09 -25.68 -21.16
CA ALA A 458 -3.91 -26.86 -20.93
C ALA A 458 -3.54 -27.98 -21.91
N SER A 459 -3.97 -29.22 -21.62
CA SER A 459 -3.73 -30.34 -22.54
C SER A 459 -4.48 -30.18 -23.87
N ASP A 460 -3.88 -30.65 -24.96
CA ASP A 460 -4.45 -30.59 -26.31
C ASP A 460 -5.86 -31.21 -26.40
N GLU A 461 -6.08 -32.27 -25.61
CA GLU A 461 -7.35 -32.98 -25.53
C GLU A 461 -8.41 -32.14 -24.80
N ARG A 462 -8.02 -31.42 -23.73
CA ARG A 462 -8.91 -30.50 -23.01
C ARG A 462 -9.26 -29.30 -23.89
N ILE A 463 -8.28 -28.67 -24.54
CA ILE A 463 -8.49 -27.53 -25.45
C ILE A 463 -9.40 -27.91 -26.62
N GLY A 464 -9.31 -29.14 -27.13
CA GLY A 464 -10.17 -29.64 -28.21
C GLY A 464 -11.64 -29.85 -27.81
N ARG A 465 -11.93 -30.02 -26.52
CA ARG A 465 -13.29 -30.23 -26.01
C ARG A 465 -13.97 -28.96 -25.49
N MET A 466 -13.20 -27.89 -25.26
CA MET A 466 -13.74 -26.63 -24.71
C MET A 466 -14.76 -26.00 -25.65
N SER A 467 -15.79 -25.36 -25.10
CA SER A 467 -16.65 -24.43 -25.84
C SER A 467 -15.87 -23.17 -26.25
N ASP A 468 -16.43 -22.35 -27.14
CA ASP A 468 -15.79 -21.09 -27.52
C ASP A 468 -15.69 -20.11 -26.35
N ASP A 469 -16.71 -20.08 -25.47
CA ASP A 469 -16.70 -19.27 -24.26
C ASP A 469 -15.60 -19.74 -23.29
N GLU A 470 -15.49 -21.05 -23.06
CA GLU A 470 -14.43 -21.64 -22.21
C GLU A 470 -13.03 -21.39 -22.78
N ALA A 471 -12.89 -21.38 -24.12
CA ALA A 471 -11.64 -21.03 -24.75
C ALA A 471 -11.31 -19.55 -24.48
N VAL A 472 -12.25 -18.63 -24.64
CA VAL A 472 -12.02 -17.20 -24.39
C VAL A 472 -11.67 -16.93 -22.92
N GLU A 473 -12.20 -17.69 -21.96
CA GLU A 473 -11.81 -17.55 -20.54
C GLU A 473 -10.33 -17.84 -20.26
N LEU A 474 -9.65 -18.59 -21.13
CA LEU A 474 -8.21 -18.87 -21.00
C LEU A 474 -7.35 -17.60 -21.06
N ILE A 475 -7.88 -16.46 -21.52
CA ILE A 475 -7.14 -15.18 -21.49
C ILE A 475 -6.64 -14.81 -20.10
N PHE A 476 -7.34 -15.26 -19.06
CA PHE A 476 -6.99 -14.99 -17.67
C PHE A 476 -6.11 -16.08 -17.04
N ALA A 477 -5.73 -17.12 -17.78
CA ALA A 477 -4.89 -18.18 -17.25
C ALA A 477 -3.45 -17.66 -17.01
N PRO A 478 -2.77 -18.12 -15.95
CA PRO A 478 -1.40 -17.73 -15.67
C PRO A 478 -0.50 -17.99 -16.89
N GLY A 479 0.30 -16.99 -17.28
CA GLY A 479 1.23 -17.13 -18.42
C GLY A 479 0.58 -17.06 -19.81
N PHE A 480 -0.73 -16.85 -19.91
CA PHE A 480 -1.42 -16.69 -21.20
C PHE A 480 -1.06 -15.38 -21.93
N SER A 481 -0.65 -14.34 -21.18
CA SER A 481 -0.39 -12.99 -21.71
C SER A 481 0.42 -13.00 -23.02
N THR A 482 -0.17 -12.43 -24.08
CA THR A 482 0.29 -12.50 -25.48
C THR A 482 1.52 -11.64 -25.80
N ALA A 483 2.19 -11.04 -24.82
CA ALA A 483 3.37 -10.22 -25.06
C ALA A 483 4.57 -11.09 -25.49
N SER A 484 4.74 -11.28 -26.80
CA SER A 484 6.00 -11.71 -27.42
C SER A 484 6.96 -10.52 -27.65
N GLU A 485 6.49 -9.29 -27.42
CA GLU A 485 7.28 -8.08 -27.36
C GLU A 485 6.83 -7.27 -26.14
N ILE A 486 7.76 -6.89 -25.27
CA ILE A 486 7.52 -5.95 -24.19
C ILE A 486 7.45 -4.57 -24.86
N THR A 487 6.28 -4.20 -25.37
CA THR A 487 6.03 -2.83 -25.84
C THR A 487 5.94 -1.90 -24.63
N ASP A 488 6.63 -0.75 -24.68
CA ASP A 488 6.74 0.27 -23.63
C ASP A 488 5.40 0.82 -23.10
N LEU A 489 4.29 0.49 -23.76
CA LEU A 489 2.92 0.81 -23.32
C LEU A 489 2.44 0.00 -22.10
N ALA A 490 3.06 -1.15 -21.82
CA ALA A 490 2.77 -1.99 -20.67
C ALA A 490 3.89 -1.87 -19.62
N GLY A 491 4.05 -0.68 -19.04
CA GLY A 491 4.88 -0.49 -17.86
C GLY A 491 4.43 -1.44 -16.75
N ARG A 492 5.28 -2.44 -16.46
CA ARG A 492 5.03 -3.67 -15.68
C ARG A 492 4.22 -4.68 -16.49
N GLY A 493 4.79 -5.86 -16.77
CA GLY A 493 4.17 -6.95 -17.52
C GLY A 493 2.93 -7.56 -16.85
N VAL A 494 1.86 -6.77 -16.76
CA VAL A 494 0.57 -7.12 -16.17
C VAL A 494 -0.26 -7.74 -17.29
N GLY A 495 -0.42 -9.05 -17.26
CA GLY A 495 -1.39 -9.74 -18.12
C GLY A 495 -2.81 -9.67 -17.54
N MET A 496 -3.76 -10.27 -18.25
CA MET A 496 -5.12 -10.43 -17.75
C MET A 496 -5.18 -11.34 -16.50
N ASP A 497 -4.19 -12.20 -16.28
CA ASP A 497 -3.98 -12.96 -15.05
C ASP A 497 -3.78 -12.04 -13.83
N ALA A 498 -2.95 -11.01 -13.95
CA ALA A 498 -2.74 -10.04 -12.89
C ALA A 498 -3.99 -9.19 -12.61
N VAL A 499 -4.80 -8.91 -13.64
CA VAL A 499 -6.14 -8.30 -13.46
C VAL A 499 -7.06 -9.24 -12.67
N ARG A 500 -7.12 -10.53 -13.02
CA ARG A 500 -7.91 -11.53 -12.27
C ARG A 500 -7.48 -11.57 -10.81
N SER A 501 -6.19 -11.73 -10.53
CA SER A 501 -5.69 -11.79 -9.15
C SER A 501 -5.97 -10.51 -8.37
N ALA A 502 -5.90 -9.33 -9.01
CA ALA A 502 -6.25 -8.08 -8.35
C ALA A 502 -7.73 -8.00 -7.96
N ILE A 503 -8.63 -8.50 -8.82
CA ILE A 503 -10.07 -8.53 -8.54
C ILE A 503 -10.42 -9.59 -7.48
N GLU A 504 -9.77 -10.76 -7.52
CA GLU A 504 -9.94 -11.81 -6.51
C GLU A 504 -9.46 -11.34 -5.12
N ARG A 505 -8.36 -10.58 -5.03
CA ARG A 505 -7.92 -9.93 -3.78
C ARG A 505 -8.92 -8.94 -3.21
N LEU A 506 -9.76 -8.33 -4.05
CA LEU A 506 -10.86 -7.46 -3.62
C LEU A 506 -12.12 -8.26 -3.25
N GLY A 507 -12.05 -9.60 -3.20
CA GLY A 507 -13.18 -10.50 -2.97
C GLY A 507 -14.13 -10.59 -4.16
N GLY A 508 -13.70 -10.13 -5.34
CA GLY A 508 -14.49 -10.07 -6.55
C GLY A 508 -14.28 -11.26 -7.48
N GLN A 509 -15.06 -11.29 -8.56
CA GLN A 509 -14.93 -12.23 -9.66
C GLN A 509 -14.87 -11.46 -10.98
N ILE A 510 -14.16 -12.02 -11.96
CA ILE A 510 -14.05 -11.46 -13.31
C ILE A 510 -14.50 -12.50 -14.34
N GLY A 511 -15.22 -12.06 -15.35
CA GLY A 511 -15.64 -12.86 -16.50
C GLY A 511 -15.49 -12.07 -17.80
N VAL A 512 -15.49 -12.79 -18.91
CA VAL A 512 -15.41 -12.25 -20.26
C VAL A 512 -16.46 -12.89 -21.14
N GLN A 513 -17.09 -12.09 -21.98
CA GLN A 513 -17.97 -12.54 -23.05
C GLN A 513 -17.54 -11.81 -24.31
N SER A 514 -17.27 -12.53 -25.40
CA SER A 514 -16.80 -11.91 -26.63
C SER A 514 -17.39 -12.62 -27.83
N VAL A 515 -17.75 -11.84 -28.85
CA VAL A 515 -18.24 -12.38 -30.12
C VAL A 515 -17.39 -11.77 -31.24
N PRO A 516 -16.68 -12.57 -32.05
CA PRO A 516 -15.90 -12.08 -33.18
C PRO A 516 -16.71 -11.16 -34.08
N GLY A 517 -16.14 -9.99 -34.39
CA GLY A 517 -16.75 -8.95 -35.20
C GLY A 517 -17.87 -8.15 -34.52
N ARG A 518 -18.28 -8.46 -33.28
CA ARG A 518 -19.25 -7.66 -32.52
C ARG A 518 -18.66 -6.92 -31.34
N GLY A 519 -17.58 -7.45 -30.75
CA GLY A 519 -16.87 -6.81 -29.65
C GLY A 519 -16.76 -7.70 -28.40
N THR A 520 -16.35 -7.10 -27.29
CA THR A 520 -16.08 -7.80 -26.03
C THR A 520 -16.74 -7.10 -24.85
N THR A 521 -17.19 -7.88 -23.88
CA THR A 521 -17.70 -7.42 -22.59
C THR A 521 -16.94 -8.11 -21.48
N ILE A 522 -16.24 -7.33 -20.66
CA ILE A 522 -15.59 -7.80 -19.43
C ILE A 522 -16.48 -7.38 -18.26
N ARG A 523 -16.83 -8.36 -17.42
CA ARG A 523 -17.72 -8.17 -16.26
C ARG A 523 -16.96 -8.45 -14.99
N LEU A 524 -16.98 -7.49 -14.08
CA LEU A 524 -16.37 -7.53 -12.76
C LEU A 524 -17.51 -7.52 -11.74
N SER A 525 -17.50 -8.47 -10.83
CA SER A 525 -18.50 -8.60 -9.78
C SER A 525 -17.81 -8.50 -8.43
N LEU A 526 -17.95 -7.37 -7.75
CA LEU A 526 -17.25 -7.08 -6.49
C LEU A 526 -18.23 -7.00 -5.34
N PRO A 527 -17.86 -7.43 -4.13
CA PRO A 527 -18.69 -7.25 -2.95
C PRO A 527 -18.78 -5.75 -2.61
N LEU A 528 -19.92 -5.31 -2.11
CA LEU A 528 -20.11 -3.91 -1.69
C LEU A 528 -19.28 -3.55 -0.44
N THR A 529 -19.04 -4.54 0.43
CA THR A 529 -18.32 -4.41 1.70
C THR A 529 -17.15 -5.38 1.77
N ILE A 530 -16.17 -5.11 2.64
CA ILE A 530 -15.16 -6.11 2.99
C ILE A 530 -15.88 -7.35 3.52
N VAL A 531 -15.59 -8.50 2.90
CA VAL A 531 -16.25 -9.77 3.20
C VAL A 531 -15.71 -10.31 4.51
N MET A 532 -16.60 -10.54 5.48
CA MET A 532 -16.28 -11.35 6.65
C MET A 532 -16.13 -12.80 6.21
N THR A 533 -14.96 -13.39 6.47
CA THR A 533 -14.71 -14.79 6.14
C THR A 533 -15.10 -15.63 7.33
N LYS A 534 -15.91 -16.66 7.11
CA LYS A 534 -16.21 -17.63 8.15
C LYS A 534 -15.06 -18.62 8.25
N VAL A 535 -14.40 -18.68 9.41
CA VAL A 535 -13.26 -19.56 9.65
C VAL A 535 -13.58 -20.58 10.73
N MET A 536 -13.04 -21.77 10.57
CA MET A 536 -12.95 -22.78 11.63
C MET A 536 -11.60 -22.64 12.32
N ALA A 537 -11.60 -22.34 13.62
CA ALA A 537 -10.38 -22.37 14.39
C ALA A 537 -9.96 -23.82 14.70
N VAL A 538 -8.71 -24.15 14.45
CA VAL A 538 -8.12 -25.47 14.68
C VAL A 538 -6.87 -25.33 15.53
N ARG A 539 -6.50 -26.39 16.25
CA ARG A 539 -5.31 -26.44 17.08
C ARG A 539 -4.27 -27.38 16.49
N VAL A 540 -3.03 -26.93 16.41
CA VAL A 540 -1.87 -27.71 15.97
C VAL A 540 -0.64 -27.26 16.75
N GLY A 541 0.10 -28.20 17.35
CA GLY A 541 1.37 -27.90 18.03
C GLY A 541 1.22 -26.95 19.24
N GLY A 542 0.03 -26.89 19.84
CA GLY A 542 -0.30 -25.95 20.93
C GLY A 542 -0.85 -24.60 20.46
N GLU A 543 -0.68 -24.25 19.18
CA GLU A 543 -1.13 -22.98 18.60
C GLU A 543 -2.48 -23.09 17.90
N ARG A 544 -3.12 -21.94 17.64
CA ARG A 544 -4.41 -21.85 16.94
C ARG A 544 -4.24 -21.27 15.53
N TYR A 545 -4.93 -21.88 14.58
CA TYR A 545 -4.97 -21.45 13.19
C TYR A 545 -6.41 -21.38 12.70
N GLY A 546 -6.71 -20.48 11.76
CA GLY A 546 -8.00 -20.37 11.10
C GLY A 546 -7.97 -21.03 9.73
N ILE A 547 -9.00 -21.79 9.39
CA ILE A 547 -9.19 -22.37 8.05
C ILE A 547 -10.54 -21.87 7.52
N PRO A 548 -10.63 -21.29 6.32
CA PRO A 548 -11.92 -20.87 5.75
C PRO A 548 -12.87 -22.04 5.63
N LEU A 549 -14.10 -21.83 6.09
CA LEU A 549 -15.11 -22.88 6.12
C LEU A 549 -15.57 -23.30 4.71
N GLU A 550 -15.44 -22.43 3.71
CA GLU A 550 -15.80 -22.70 2.32
C GLU A 550 -15.02 -23.90 1.73
N ALA A 551 -13.76 -24.09 2.16
CA ALA A 551 -12.94 -25.20 1.72
C ALA A 551 -13.20 -26.51 2.50
N VAL A 552 -13.98 -26.46 3.59
CA VAL A 552 -14.24 -27.60 4.48
C VAL A 552 -15.55 -28.30 4.10
N VAL A 553 -15.45 -29.57 3.70
CA VAL A 553 -16.60 -30.42 3.34
C VAL A 553 -17.26 -31.01 4.58
N GLU A 554 -16.46 -31.66 5.44
CA GLU A 554 -16.93 -32.21 6.73
C GLU A 554 -15.75 -32.38 7.71
N THR A 555 -16.06 -32.51 9.00
CA THR A 555 -15.08 -32.88 10.04
C THR A 555 -15.30 -34.33 10.46
N ALA A 556 -14.22 -35.07 10.70
CA ALA A 556 -14.26 -36.46 11.10
C ALA A 556 -13.27 -36.76 12.23
N SER A 557 -13.58 -37.78 13.02
CA SER A 557 -12.62 -38.43 13.91
C SER A 557 -12.34 -39.83 13.37
N VAL A 558 -11.12 -40.06 12.92
CA VAL A 558 -10.70 -41.27 12.22
C VAL A 558 -9.92 -42.14 13.21
N PRO A 559 -10.38 -43.36 13.54
CA PRO A 559 -9.60 -44.28 14.37
C PRO A 559 -8.24 -44.58 13.73
N LYS A 560 -7.17 -44.66 14.53
CA LYS A 560 -5.82 -45.00 14.04
C LYS A 560 -5.80 -46.29 13.20
N SER A 561 -6.65 -47.26 13.54
CA SER A 561 -6.80 -48.53 12.80
C SER A 561 -7.37 -48.39 11.38
N ARG A 562 -7.98 -47.24 11.04
CA ARG A 562 -8.49 -46.94 9.70
C ARG A 562 -7.55 -46.04 8.89
N ILE A 563 -6.39 -45.71 9.45
CA ILE A 563 -5.32 -45.00 8.75
C ILE A 563 -4.35 -46.06 8.24
N LEU A 564 -4.15 -46.07 6.92
CA LEU A 564 -3.34 -47.05 6.22
C LEU A 564 -2.19 -46.31 5.53
N PRO A 565 -0.94 -46.79 5.65
CA PRO A 565 0.16 -46.29 4.83
C PRO A 565 -0.06 -46.69 3.37
N VAL A 566 0.13 -45.76 2.45
CA VAL A 566 0.06 -45.94 1.00
C VAL A 566 1.32 -45.31 0.39
N GLN A 567 2.27 -46.16 0.00
CA GLN A 567 3.61 -45.73 -0.42
C GLN A 567 4.27 -44.86 0.66
N ASP A 568 4.65 -43.62 0.32
CA ASP A 568 5.30 -42.66 1.22
C ASP A 568 4.29 -41.76 1.97
N ALA A 569 2.98 -41.98 1.78
CA ALA A 569 1.91 -41.18 2.35
C ALA A 569 0.97 -42.00 3.26
N GLU A 570 0.09 -41.31 3.99
CA GLU A 570 -0.99 -41.93 4.75
C GLU A 570 -2.33 -41.70 4.04
N ALA A 571 -3.26 -42.64 4.18
CA ALA A 571 -4.63 -42.51 3.71
C ALA A 571 -5.60 -43.06 4.75
N PHE A 572 -6.86 -42.63 4.69
CA PHE A 572 -7.91 -43.15 5.56
C PHE A 572 -9.18 -43.48 4.79
N VAL A 573 -9.97 -44.40 5.36
CA VAL A 573 -11.26 -44.80 4.78
C VAL A 573 -12.40 -44.15 5.55
N LEU A 574 -13.21 -43.35 4.84
CA LEU A 574 -14.43 -42.73 5.35
C LEU A 574 -15.59 -43.05 4.40
N ARG A 575 -16.63 -43.74 4.91
CA ARG A 575 -17.82 -44.19 4.15
C ARG A 575 -17.44 -44.94 2.85
N ASP A 576 -16.55 -45.93 2.97
CA ASP A 576 -16.08 -46.80 1.87
C ASP A 576 -15.34 -46.07 0.73
N ARG A 577 -14.87 -44.85 0.99
CA ARG A 577 -13.97 -44.10 0.11
C ARG A 577 -12.64 -43.85 0.80
N THR A 578 -11.56 -43.99 0.05
CA THR A 578 -10.19 -43.74 0.50
C THR A 578 -9.82 -42.30 0.19
N PHE A 579 -9.34 -41.58 1.19
CA PHE A 579 -8.86 -40.20 1.05
C PHE A 579 -7.40 -40.12 1.52
N PRO A 580 -6.55 -39.34 0.83
CA PRO A 580 -5.21 -39.04 1.34
C PRO A 580 -5.30 -38.27 2.66
N LEU A 581 -4.37 -38.55 3.57
CA LEU A 581 -4.26 -37.92 4.88
C LEU A 581 -2.95 -37.15 4.95
N LEU A 582 -3.04 -35.83 5.08
CA LEU A 582 -1.92 -34.93 5.36
C LEU A 582 -2.02 -34.45 6.80
N ARG A 583 -0.88 -34.18 7.43
CA ARG A 583 -0.83 -33.66 8.80
C ARG A 583 -0.53 -32.17 8.75
N LEU A 584 -1.40 -31.36 9.32
CA LEU A 584 -1.21 -29.90 9.28
C LEU A 584 0.08 -29.47 9.98
N GLY A 585 0.48 -30.18 11.03
CA GLY A 585 1.77 -29.93 11.69
C GLY A 585 2.97 -30.17 10.78
N ASP A 586 2.93 -31.20 9.93
CA ASP A 586 4.01 -31.47 8.97
C ASP A 586 4.01 -30.42 7.84
N LEU A 587 2.84 -29.94 7.40
CA LEU A 587 2.71 -28.86 6.41
C LEU A 587 3.21 -27.50 6.93
N LEU A 588 3.11 -27.27 8.24
CA LEU A 588 3.57 -26.04 8.91
C LEU A 588 4.99 -26.16 9.49
N GLU A 589 5.69 -27.26 9.20
CA GLU A 589 7.03 -27.56 9.72
C GLU A 589 7.14 -27.53 11.26
N LEU A 590 6.05 -27.90 11.95
CA LEU A 590 5.98 -27.86 13.41
C LEU A 590 6.54 -29.14 14.06
N PRO A 591 7.10 -29.05 15.28
CA PRO A 591 7.55 -30.22 16.02
C PRO A 591 6.41 -31.21 16.25
N ARG A 592 6.64 -32.48 15.92
CA ARG A 592 5.64 -33.54 16.11
C ARG A 592 5.29 -33.68 17.58
N THR A 593 4.01 -33.50 17.88
CA THR A 593 3.44 -33.79 19.19
C THR A 593 2.84 -35.20 19.17
N GLU A 594 3.04 -35.99 20.23
CA GLU A 594 2.42 -37.32 20.30
C GLU A 594 0.89 -37.21 20.32
N ALA A 595 0.24 -37.77 19.30
CA ALA A 595 -1.21 -37.73 19.20
C ALA A 595 -1.85 -38.63 20.26
N PRO A 596 -2.81 -38.12 21.07
CA PRO A 596 -3.53 -38.93 22.03
C PRO A 596 -4.19 -40.15 21.36
N ASP A 597 -4.38 -41.23 22.11
CA ASP A 597 -4.82 -42.53 21.56
C ASP A 597 -6.26 -42.53 21.01
N ALA A 598 -7.00 -41.46 21.28
CA ALA A 598 -8.38 -41.24 20.88
C ALA A 598 -8.52 -40.75 19.43
N GLY A 599 -8.06 -41.53 18.45
CA GLY A 599 -8.24 -41.27 17.02
C GLY A 599 -7.60 -39.95 16.50
N VAL A 600 -7.49 -39.83 15.19
CA VAL A 600 -6.98 -38.61 14.53
C VAL A 600 -8.17 -37.73 14.14
N LYS A 601 -8.17 -36.48 14.55
CA LYS A 601 -9.17 -35.49 14.12
C LYS A 601 -8.77 -34.98 12.74
N THR A 602 -9.70 -35.00 11.80
CA THR A 602 -9.43 -34.74 10.38
C THR A 602 -10.48 -33.81 9.80
N LEU A 603 -10.03 -32.75 9.11
CA LEU A 603 -10.87 -31.95 8.21
C LEU A 603 -10.85 -32.58 6.83
N VAL A 604 -12.01 -32.87 6.27
CA VAL A 604 -12.14 -33.28 4.87
C VAL A 604 -12.34 -32.02 4.04
N MET A 605 -11.39 -31.70 3.19
CA MET A 605 -11.37 -30.48 2.36
C MET A 605 -11.46 -30.84 0.88
N SER A 606 -11.97 -29.91 0.07
CA SER A 606 -11.99 -30.03 -1.39
C SER A 606 -10.92 -29.12 -1.99
N VAL A 607 -9.87 -29.71 -2.57
CA VAL A 607 -8.73 -29.00 -3.16
C VAL A 607 -8.61 -29.42 -4.62
N GLY A 608 -8.76 -28.47 -5.56
CA GLY A 608 -8.69 -28.77 -7.00
C GLY A 608 -9.75 -29.77 -7.50
N GLY A 609 -10.84 -29.98 -6.76
CA GLY A 609 -11.89 -30.97 -7.06
C GLY A 609 -11.64 -32.36 -6.44
N GLU A 610 -10.45 -32.60 -5.88
CA GLU A 610 -10.12 -33.80 -5.12
C GLU A 610 -10.38 -33.58 -3.62
N ARG A 611 -10.69 -34.67 -2.90
CA ARG A 611 -10.93 -34.61 -1.46
C ARG A 611 -9.72 -35.07 -0.68
N VAL A 612 -9.24 -34.24 0.24
CA VAL A 612 -8.06 -34.50 1.06
C VAL A 612 -8.44 -34.39 2.54
N GLY A 613 -7.88 -35.26 3.39
CA GLY A 613 -7.98 -35.15 4.84
C GLY A 613 -6.80 -34.39 5.43
N ILE A 614 -7.07 -33.37 6.23
CA ILE A 614 -6.07 -32.62 7.00
C ILE A 614 -6.20 -32.96 8.48
N ALA A 615 -5.21 -33.66 9.02
CA ALA A 615 -5.15 -34.02 10.43
C ALA A 615 -4.72 -32.83 11.30
N VAL A 616 -5.44 -32.64 12.41
CA VAL A 616 -5.25 -31.57 13.40
C VAL A 616 -5.34 -32.12 14.83
N ASP A 617 -4.85 -31.40 15.82
CA ASP A 617 -4.91 -31.83 17.24
C ASP A 617 -6.30 -31.60 17.84
N GLY A 618 -7.00 -30.55 17.36
CA GLY A 618 -8.30 -30.17 17.88
C GLY A 618 -9.08 -29.24 16.97
N PHE A 619 -10.40 -29.37 17.02
CA PHE A 619 -11.33 -28.36 16.51
C PHE A 619 -11.66 -27.39 17.64
N SER A 620 -11.77 -26.12 17.29
CA SER A 620 -12.30 -25.06 18.14
C SER A 620 -13.56 -24.47 17.47
N ASP A 621 -14.04 -23.33 17.97
CA ASP A 621 -15.26 -22.71 17.46
C ASP A 621 -15.11 -22.16 16.04
N THR A 622 -16.24 -22.05 15.34
CA THR A 622 -16.34 -21.29 14.09
C THR A 622 -16.63 -19.83 14.41
N MET A 623 -15.99 -18.91 13.69
CA MET A 623 -16.16 -17.48 13.90
C MET A 623 -16.11 -16.74 12.57
N ASP A 624 -16.87 -15.65 12.48
CA ASP A 624 -16.78 -14.74 11.34
C ASP A 624 -15.67 -13.72 11.63
N VAL A 625 -14.67 -13.67 10.75
CA VAL A 625 -13.47 -12.86 10.98
C VAL A 625 -13.27 -11.87 9.85
N LEU A 626 -12.83 -10.67 10.25
CA LEU A 626 -12.25 -9.71 9.32
C LEU A 626 -10.80 -10.13 9.08
N MET A 627 -10.53 -10.62 7.87
CA MET A 627 -9.18 -10.94 7.45
C MET A 627 -8.44 -9.64 7.14
N ARG A 628 -7.26 -9.48 7.71
CA ARG A 628 -6.28 -8.48 7.30
C ARG A 628 -5.23 -9.18 6.45
N PRO A 629 -5.00 -8.74 5.19
CA PRO A 629 -3.92 -9.29 4.38
C PRO A 629 -2.59 -9.06 5.08
N MET A 630 -1.63 -9.94 4.80
CA MET A 630 -0.26 -9.73 5.25
C MET A 630 0.35 -8.60 4.43
N ASP A 631 0.93 -7.60 5.11
CA ASP A 631 1.57 -6.44 4.48
C ASP A 631 3.08 -6.40 4.82
N GLY A 632 3.85 -5.65 4.03
CA GLY A 632 5.28 -5.45 4.25
C GLY A 632 6.09 -6.73 4.07
N ILE A 633 6.93 -7.07 5.05
CA ILE A 633 7.84 -8.23 5.01
C ILE A 633 7.05 -9.55 4.91
N LEU A 634 5.80 -9.55 5.36
CA LEU A 634 4.94 -10.74 5.41
C LEU A 634 4.05 -10.92 4.17
N ALA A 635 4.04 -9.96 3.23
CA ALA A 635 3.12 -9.94 2.09
C ALA A 635 3.28 -11.09 1.08
N GLY A 636 4.31 -11.92 1.23
CA GLY A 636 4.56 -13.12 0.42
C GLY A 636 4.80 -14.37 1.25
N MET A 637 4.31 -14.41 2.49
CA MET A 637 4.43 -15.61 3.33
C MET A 637 3.57 -16.73 2.73
N PRO A 638 4.18 -17.83 2.24
CA PRO A 638 3.43 -18.90 1.58
C PRO A 638 2.51 -19.61 2.58
N GLY A 639 1.30 -19.95 2.15
CA GLY A 639 0.35 -20.73 2.94
C GLY A 639 -0.44 -19.94 3.96
N VAL A 640 -0.38 -18.60 3.93
CA VAL A 640 -1.12 -17.72 4.85
C VAL A 640 -1.88 -16.66 4.05
N MET A 641 -3.21 -16.71 4.08
CA MET A 641 -4.06 -15.70 3.42
C MET A 641 -4.10 -14.37 4.18
N GLY A 642 -3.96 -14.42 5.51
CA GLY A 642 -4.03 -13.23 6.33
C GLY A 642 -4.09 -13.52 7.83
N THR A 643 -4.34 -12.48 8.60
CA THR A 643 -4.45 -12.55 10.06
C THR A 643 -5.72 -11.88 10.56
N THR A 644 -6.13 -12.24 11.78
CA THR A 644 -7.20 -11.56 12.50
C THR A 644 -6.89 -11.53 13.99
N LEU A 645 -7.56 -10.64 14.72
CA LEU A 645 -7.41 -10.52 16.18
C LEU A 645 -8.58 -11.22 16.86
N LEU A 646 -8.27 -12.11 17.81
CA LEU A 646 -9.26 -12.74 18.68
C LEU A 646 -9.68 -11.80 19.80
N GLY A 647 -10.81 -12.11 20.45
CA GLY A 647 -11.35 -11.30 21.54
C GLY A 647 -10.45 -11.21 22.78
N ASP A 648 -9.46 -12.11 22.91
CA ASP A 648 -8.43 -12.08 23.95
C ASP A 648 -7.18 -11.29 23.55
N GLY A 649 -7.18 -10.68 22.35
CA GLY A 649 -6.06 -9.92 21.79
C GLY A 649 -4.99 -10.77 21.11
N SER A 650 -5.12 -12.09 21.10
CA SER A 650 -4.19 -12.96 20.36
C SER A 650 -4.44 -12.89 18.85
N VAL A 651 -3.39 -13.15 18.07
CA VAL A 651 -3.46 -13.16 16.60
C VAL A 651 -3.79 -14.57 16.11
N LEU A 652 -4.80 -14.69 15.26
CA LEU A 652 -5.13 -15.92 14.55
C LEU A 652 -4.65 -15.81 13.09
N MET A 653 -3.74 -16.68 12.68
CA MET A 653 -3.31 -16.81 11.28
C MET A 653 -4.33 -17.63 10.49
N ILE A 654 -4.74 -17.14 9.33
CA ILE A 654 -5.70 -17.81 8.45
C ILE A 654 -4.92 -18.47 7.30
N LEU A 655 -5.00 -19.79 7.20
CA LEU A 655 -4.15 -20.61 6.34
C LEU A 655 -4.75 -20.84 4.95
N ASP A 656 -3.92 -20.73 3.92
CA ASP A 656 -4.21 -21.21 2.57
C ASP A 656 -3.80 -22.68 2.46
N ILE A 657 -4.75 -23.59 2.70
CA ILE A 657 -4.47 -25.03 2.65
C ILE A 657 -4.10 -25.51 1.23
N PRO A 658 -4.80 -25.12 0.15
CA PRO A 658 -4.36 -25.43 -1.22
C PRO A 658 -2.91 -25.04 -1.49
N GLU A 659 -2.50 -23.83 -1.13
CA GLU A 659 -1.12 -23.37 -1.34
C GLU A 659 -0.10 -24.16 -0.50
N LEU A 660 -0.44 -24.53 0.74
CA LEU A 660 0.42 -25.37 1.60
C LEU A 660 0.61 -26.80 1.06
N ILE A 661 -0.35 -27.32 0.31
CA ILE A 661 -0.26 -28.67 -0.28
C ILE A 661 0.62 -28.65 -1.55
N GLY A 662 0.64 -27.54 -2.27
CA GLY A 662 1.36 -27.37 -3.55
C GLY A 662 0.44 -27.49 -4.76
#